data_AF-A0A067TFW1-F1
#
_entry.id   AF-A0A067TFW1-F1
#
_cell.length_a   1.000
_cell.length_b   1.000
_cell.length_c   1.000
_cell.angle_alpha   90.00
_cell.angle_beta   90.00
_cell.angle_gamma   90.00
#
_symmetry.space_group_name_H-M   'P 1'
#
loop_
_entity.id
_entity.type
_entity.pdbx_description
1 polymer ?
#
loop_
_entity_poly.entity_id
_entity_poly.type
_entity_poly.pdbx_seq_one_letter_code
_entity_poly.pdbx_strand_id
1 'polypeptide(L)'
;MPAVPTTSPATGLPIPSSSSYIHTTSLNFVDASGRTLLLRGVNLSGASKAPVGRPSQILNDFWEDAERGGQNFVGRPLDIDDGSADVHLARLRGWGFNLLRFPFTWEALEHEGPGKYDYEFMDYTIRVLAKCHEYGFRVYMDPHQDTWSRFSGGSGAPFWTLAACGINPQHITATQAAILHCEYPSPYAPTGPDPSTLPAMVWSTNYGRLLSQTLFTLFFSGRDYAPHCIIDGVNIQDYLQGHYIEACGQLVDRIAAFEGGRLLDACVIGWDSMNEPFEGLCGWDDLGVNPVKQGSTLKKGTYPTPAQSVRLGMGQKQTVEHWSFSAMGPKRDGVVEVDPKGRKVWAEDGELPDGTHPRWGWKRDVSQWPLGTCIWALHGIWDIETGYVLRPDYFKYNPSTGLEAEFLTDYWKPHWLAYATRVRRSHPEAIVFVQPPVFAIPPRFEEAELKGRCAYSPHYYDGLTLVTRHWNWFNADALGLLRGKYGSALSAVKLGEKAIRTSLYEQLGYLKADVLMLGAATYPTLIGEIGTPFDMDGKRAYGWTDGGKYKGDYGRQEKALDASLQACDARRAKGKGKGGDEGGESRGNGESLNWTVWTYVPDDHSHEWGDGWNMEDLSLFSVDDLVLSEGEYESEEGSILDDDDEDGDVERREPRKPHDGDEYKDSDAHTRVLEVEDEDALHSRAVLLMDRHRDQRERERKGSMRAVMDSVRGKSKRRTTTSRRTDRQPARRPPMNSRTATSSAMSLDTLGGPSTAAASAMSLGLHLGGEDAQRTRQRRITRKTSASTLSSSSTSLSPRLRRPSSDLTPGQIRAGYSPDPYKFLTNGARAVRAFARPWPVKVVGRAVEVNFDVGKGVFKMVVSVGWEDRVRVEEEVEGDAQESQSPPKERVKLGTEVYIPLVHYAHAMLLEGGYRGEGREVEKVVRASGGGVGGASELEDQDQYKDDELSRSLSLSMLSASTAVEERIGGSSTEQKDASPMPTPIIPPAAAPAPIPTPTPAPLLIRDTPDLIDLEVKVSGGTYAVRGQTLVWWYDVPQEEEGRREYTLEAKRRGGALGVPPTKRMGEGVGGVKVNEGRRAKKEREEEERERERRGWCEEFCCGSFGCVVC
;
A
#
# COMPACT_ATOMS: atom_id res chain seq x y z
N MET A 1 30.10 -4.89 6.62
CA MET A 1 28.69 -5.18 6.86
C MET A 1 28.56 -5.48 8.34
N PRO A 2 27.37 -5.37 8.95
CA PRO A 2 27.16 -5.93 10.28
C PRO A 2 27.67 -7.37 10.34
N ALA A 3 28.24 -7.77 11.48
CA ALA A 3 28.42 -9.19 11.75
C ALA A 3 27.02 -9.80 11.91
N VAL A 4 26.52 -10.40 10.84
CA VAL A 4 25.20 -11.03 10.80
C VAL A 4 25.15 -12.13 11.89
N PRO A 5 24.19 -12.06 12.83
CA PRO A 5 24.03 -13.11 13.84
C PRO A 5 23.70 -14.45 13.19
N THR A 6 24.40 -15.51 13.60
CA THR A 6 24.11 -16.89 13.18
C THR A 6 22.97 -17.52 14.00
N THR A 7 22.34 -16.75 14.89
CA THR A 7 21.18 -17.14 15.70
C THR A 7 20.12 -16.03 15.70
N SER A 8 18.84 -16.38 15.79
CA SER A 8 17.76 -15.41 15.90
C SER A 8 17.76 -14.71 17.26
N PRO A 9 17.59 -13.37 17.31
CA PRO A 9 17.38 -12.64 18.56
C PRO A 9 15.97 -12.85 19.16
N ALA A 10 15.01 -13.42 18.41
CA ALA A 10 13.65 -13.65 18.89
C ALA A 10 13.40 -15.08 19.41
N THR A 11 14.01 -16.10 18.79
CA THR A 11 13.85 -17.51 19.19
C THR A 11 15.10 -18.14 19.79
N GLY A 12 16.28 -17.55 19.58
CA GLY A 12 17.57 -18.13 19.95
C GLY A 12 18.04 -19.28 19.04
N LEU A 13 17.24 -19.68 18.03
CA LEU A 13 17.57 -20.78 17.14
C LEU A 13 18.65 -20.40 16.10
N PRO A 14 19.45 -21.36 15.60
CA PRO A 14 20.39 -21.10 14.51
C PRO A 14 19.69 -20.66 13.22
N ILE A 15 20.27 -19.68 12.52
CA ILE A 15 19.80 -19.21 11.21
C ILE A 15 20.62 -19.91 10.12
N PRO A 16 20.00 -20.72 9.24
CA PRO A 16 20.72 -21.35 8.13
C PRO A 16 21.24 -20.31 7.14
N SER A 17 22.47 -20.51 6.63
CA SER A 17 23.11 -19.61 5.65
C SER A 17 22.36 -19.53 4.31
N SER A 18 21.59 -20.55 3.97
CA SER A 18 20.72 -20.63 2.78
C SER A 18 19.25 -20.21 3.05
N SER A 19 18.93 -19.70 4.25
CA SER A 19 17.56 -19.34 4.60
C SER A 19 17.06 -18.06 3.91
N SER A 20 15.75 -17.95 3.77
CA SER A 20 15.04 -16.76 3.28
C SER A 20 15.09 -15.56 4.23
N TYR A 21 15.66 -15.75 5.42
CA TYR A 21 15.60 -14.85 6.57
C TYR A 21 16.23 -13.48 6.29
N ILE A 22 15.54 -12.44 6.73
CA ILE A 22 15.97 -11.04 6.57
C ILE A 22 16.31 -10.46 7.94
N HIS A 23 17.57 -10.13 8.20
CA HIS A 23 17.99 -9.48 9.43
C HIS A 23 17.61 -7.98 9.41
N THR A 24 17.12 -7.47 10.53
CA THR A 24 16.83 -6.04 10.76
C THR A 24 17.93 -5.44 11.62
N THR A 25 18.95 -4.83 11.02
CA THR A 25 20.16 -4.38 11.74
C THR A 25 20.92 -3.28 11.01
N SER A 26 21.62 -2.41 11.75
CA SER A 26 22.48 -1.35 11.20
C SER A 26 21.73 -0.43 10.22
N LEU A 27 20.49 -0.06 10.56
CA LEU A 27 19.55 0.75 9.77
C LEU A 27 19.11 0.12 8.44
N ASN A 28 19.37 -1.17 8.23
CA ASN A 28 19.18 -1.84 6.94
C ASN A 28 18.49 -3.21 7.11
N PHE A 29 17.86 -3.68 6.03
CA PHE A 29 17.52 -5.09 5.86
C PHE A 29 18.75 -5.81 5.28
N VAL A 30 19.05 -7.02 5.74
CA VAL A 30 20.28 -7.75 5.37
C VAL A 30 19.98 -9.23 5.16
N ASP A 31 20.51 -9.86 4.11
CA ASP A 31 20.36 -11.31 3.87
C ASP A 31 21.31 -12.15 4.75
N ALA A 32 21.07 -13.47 4.83
CA ALA A 32 21.91 -14.41 5.58
C ALA A 32 23.38 -14.47 5.08
N SER A 33 23.65 -14.02 3.84
CA SER A 33 25.01 -13.87 3.28
C SER A 33 25.68 -12.53 3.64
N GLY A 34 24.95 -11.60 4.27
CA GLY A 34 25.41 -10.30 4.75
C GLY A 34 25.15 -9.13 3.81
N ARG A 35 24.55 -9.33 2.64
CA ARG A 35 24.30 -8.25 1.67
C ARG A 35 23.17 -7.35 2.16
N THR A 36 23.34 -6.04 2.00
CA THR A 36 22.26 -5.08 2.23
C THR A 36 21.15 -5.32 1.21
N LEU A 37 19.96 -5.65 1.69
CA LEU A 37 18.74 -5.75 0.89
C LEU A 37 18.04 -4.40 0.85
N LEU A 38 17.63 -3.97 -0.35
CA LEU A 38 16.65 -2.90 -0.49
C LEU A 38 15.29 -3.52 -0.86
N LEU A 39 14.24 -2.99 -0.26
CA LEU A 39 12.86 -3.37 -0.53
C LEU A 39 12.16 -2.21 -1.23
N ARG A 40 11.70 -2.47 -2.46
CA ARG A 40 10.90 -1.56 -3.30
C ARG A 40 9.64 -2.31 -3.71
N GLY A 41 8.48 -1.73 -3.45
CA GLY A 41 7.21 -2.42 -3.57
C GLY A 41 6.02 -1.54 -3.88
N VAL A 42 4.85 -2.14 -3.79
CA VAL A 42 3.54 -1.49 -3.90
C VAL A 42 2.60 -2.02 -2.81
N ASN A 43 1.56 -1.27 -2.50
CA ASN A 43 0.42 -1.73 -1.72
C ASN A 43 -0.51 -2.53 -2.65
N LEU A 44 -0.88 -3.76 -2.24
CA LEU A 44 -1.74 -4.67 -2.98
C LEU A 44 -2.85 -5.18 -2.02
N SER A 45 -4.02 -4.52 -1.95
CA SER A 45 -4.50 -3.43 -2.81
C SER A 45 -5.32 -2.39 -2.04
N GLY A 46 -5.52 -1.21 -2.63
CA GLY A 46 -6.61 -0.31 -2.25
C GLY A 46 -8.00 -0.94 -2.43
N ALA A 47 -8.16 -1.89 -3.35
CA ALA A 47 -9.39 -2.68 -3.52
C ALA A 47 -9.75 -3.48 -2.25
N SER A 48 -8.78 -3.85 -1.42
CA SER A 48 -9.01 -4.51 -0.13
C SER A 48 -9.83 -3.68 0.87
N LYS A 49 -10.02 -2.37 0.63
CA LYS A 49 -10.82 -1.49 1.51
C LYS A 49 -12.30 -1.90 1.58
N ALA A 50 -12.82 -2.69 0.63
CA ALA A 50 -14.21 -3.14 0.60
C ALA A 50 -14.42 -4.51 -0.09
N PRO A 51 -15.57 -5.19 0.13
CA PRO A 51 -15.96 -6.37 -0.64
C PRO A 51 -15.99 -6.11 -2.15
N VAL A 52 -15.93 -7.17 -2.95
CA VAL A 52 -16.05 -7.11 -4.41
C VAL A 52 -17.39 -6.46 -4.80
N GLY A 53 -17.36 -5.49 -5.71
CA GLY A 53 -18.57 -4.79 -6.17
C GLY A 53 -19.21 -3.85 -5.15
N ARG A 54 -18.54 -3.51 -4.04
CA ARG A 54 -19.03 -2.54 -3.03
C ARG A 54 -18.15 -1.27 -2.88
N PRO A 55 -17.81 -0.57 -3.97
CA PRO A 55 -17.06 0.69 -3.90
C PRO A 55 -17.86 1.81 -3.21
N SER A 56 -17.14 2.79 -2.67
CA SER A 56 -17.61 3.76 -1.68
C SER A 56 -18.79 4.66 -2.08
N GLN A 57 -19.06 4.82 -3.37
CA GLN A 57 -20.15 5.65 -3.90
C GLN A 57 -21.52 4.94 -3.90
N ILE A 58 -21.58 3.62 -3.72
CA ILE A 58 -22.84 2.85 -3.80
C ILE A 58 -23.57 2.88 -2.46
N LEU A 59 -24.79 3.41 -2.46
CA LEU A 59 -25.69 3.45 -1.28
C LEU A 59 -26.61 2.22 -1.16
N ASN A 60 -26.88 1.52 -2.26
CA ASN A 60 -27.85 0.42 -2.29
C ASN A 60 -27.41 -0.77 -1.42
N ASP A 61 -28.28 -1.17 -0.48
CA ASP A 61 -28.04 -2.17 0.58
C ASP A 61 -26.79 -1.91 1.46
N PHE A 62 -26.23 -0.69 1.44
CA PHE A 62 -24.98 -0.35 2.12
C PHE A 62 -25.08 -0.55 3.64
N TRP A 63 -26.20 -0.18 4.24
CA TRP A 63 -26.46 -0.37 5.67
C TRP A 63 -27.05 -1.75 5.95
N GLU A 64 -27.96 -2.21 5.09
CA GLU A 64 -28.82 -3.35 5.33
C GLU A 64 -28.07 -4.69 5.19
N ASP A 65 -27.17 -4.84 4.22
CA ASP A 65 -26.31 -6.02 4.15
C ASP A 65 -25.27 -6.03 5.28
N ALA A 66 -24.70 -4.87 5.60
CA ALA A 66 -23.73 -4.73 6.68
C ALA A 66 -24.31 -5.15 8.05
N GLU A 67 -25.53 -4.72 8.36
CA GLU A 67 -26.23 -5.17 9.57
C GLU A 67 -26.64 -6.64 9.48
N ARG A 68 -27.04 -7.15 8.30
CA ARG A 68 -27.35 -8.59 8.10
C ARG A 68 -26.17 -9.51 8.40
N GLY A 69 -24.94 -9.01 8.24
CA GLY A 69 -23.68 -9.70 8.55
C GLY A 69 -22.51 -9.23 7.67
N GLY A 70 -22.77 -8.51 6.58
CA GLY A 70 -21.79 -8.07 5.59
C GLY A 70 -21.74 -8.97 4.35
N GLN A 71 -20.63 -8.89 3.63
CA GLN A 71 -20.28 -9.78 2.51
C GLN A 71 -18.82 -10.23 2.70
N ASN A 72 -18.47 -11.44 2.26
CA ASN A 72 -17.10 -11.92 2.29
C ASN A 72 -16.20 -11.09 1.34
N PHE A 73 -14.89 -11.13 1.58
CA PHE A 73 -13.90 -10.37 0.79
C PHE A 73 -13.17 -11.26 -0.23
N VAL A 74 -13.70 -12.46 -0.49
CA VAL A 74 -13.21 -13.40 -1.50
C VAL A 74 -13.14 -12.70 -2.87
N GLY A 75 -12.04 -12.88 -3.59
CA GLY A 75 -11.72 -12.12 -4.81
C GLY A 75 -10.77 -10.93 -4.58
N ARG A 76 -10.65 -10.40 -3.35
CA ARG A 76 -9.66 -9.35 -3.02
C ARG A 76 -8.32 -9.94 -2.56
N PRO A 77 -7.17 -9.30 -2.85
CA PRO A 77 -6.94 -8.13 -3.71
C PRO A 77 -6.76 -8.46 -5.21
N LEU A 78 -6.92 -9.73 -5.61
CA LEU A 78 -6.73 -10.25 -6.97
C LEU A 78 -7.67 -11.44 -7.18
N ASP A 79 -8.28 -11.57 -8.36
CA ASP A 79 -8.95 -12.81 -8.78
C ASP A 79 -7.89 -13.86 -9.19
N ILE A 80 -7.82 -14.94 -8.42
CA ILE A 80 -6.87 -16.05 -8.62
C ILE A 80 -7.48 -17.23 -9.39
N ASP A 81 -8.76 -17.17 -9.73
CA ASP A 81 -9.54 -18.25 -10.33
C ASP A 81 -9.89 -17.97 -11.82
N ASP A 82 -9.91 -16.70 -12.27
CA ASP A 82 -10.07 -16.31 -13.69
C ASP A 82 -8.75 -16.24 -14.51
N GLY A 83 -7.61 -16.33 -13.82
CA GLY A 83 -6.26 -16.27 -14.38
C GLY A 83 -5.64 -14.86 -14.49
N SER A 84 -6.34 -13.81 -14.04
CA SER A 84 -5.82 -12.44 -14.01
C SER A 84 -4.69 -12.24 -13.01
N ALA A 85 -4.74 -12.87 -11.81
CA ALA A 85 -3.70 -12.74 -10.79
C ALA A 85 -2.28 -13.02 -11.30
N ASP A 86 -2.09 -14.08 -12.10
CA ASP A 86 -0.80 -14.43 -12.68
C ASP A 86 -0.26 -13.34 -13.63
N VAL A 87 -1.16 -12.60 -14.30
CA VAL A 87 -0.84 -11.45 -15.17
C VAL A 87 -0.49 -10.21 -14.33
N HIS A 88 -1.27 -9.91 -13.30
CA HIS A 88 -0.99 -8.78 -12.40
C HIS A 88 0.32 -8.98 -11.64
N LEU A 89 0.57 -10.17 -11.08
CA LEU A 89 1.81 -10.50 -10.38
C LEU A 89 3.02 -10.51 -11.34
N ALA A 90 2.89 -11.04 -12.56
CA ALA A 90 3.93 -10.95 -13.59
C ALA A 90 4.29 -9.49 -13.92
N ARG A 91 3.29 -8.61 -14.05
CA ARG A 91 3.48 -7.18 -14.31
C ARG A 91 4.21 -6.48 -13.16
N LEU A 92 3.77 -6.70 -11.92
CA LEU A 92 4.42 -6.15 -10.73
C LEU A 92 5.88 -6.60 -10.59
N ARG A 93 6.20 -7.87 -10.93
CA ARG A 93 7.60 -8.35 -11.01
C ARG A 93 8.38 -7.73 -12.17
N GLY A 94 7.77 -7.60 -13.35
CA GLY A 94 8.40 -7.00 -14.53
C GLY A 94 8.68 -5.49 -14.38
N TRP A 95 7.92 -4.81 -13.52
CA TRP A 95 8.21 -3.44 -13.06
C TRP A 95 9.32 -3.36 -12.01
N GLY A 96 9.72 -4.49 -11.42
CA GLY A 96 10.87 -4.61 -10.54
C GLY A 96 10.54 -4.56 -9.05
N PHE A 97 9.28 -4.70 -8.64
CA PHE A 97 8.94 -4.77 -7.23
C PHE A 97 9.35 -6.11 -6.62
N ASN A 98 9.93 -6.08 -5.41
CA ASN A 98 10.29 -7.27 -4.63
C ASN A 98 9.52 -7.42 -3.32
N LEU A 99 8.82 -6.36 -2.88
CA LEU A 99 7.97 -6.34 -1.70
C LEU A 99 6.53 -5.98 -2.07
N LEU A 100 5.57 -6.52 -1.32
CA LEU A 100 4.19 -6.07 -1.26
C LEU A 100 3.87 -5.67 0.19
N ARG A 101 3.20 -4.54 0.39
CA ARG A 101 2.36 -4.34 1.59
C ARG A 101 0.99 -4.90 1.24
N PHE A 102 0.41 -5.70 2.13
CA PHE A 102 -0.85 -6.41 1.87
C PHE A 102 -1.96 -5.93 2.82
N PRO A 103 -2.69 -4.85 2.45
CA PRO A 103 -3.89 -4.43 3.14
C PRO A 103 -4.94 -5.54 3.24
N PHE A 104 -5.40 -5.79 4.46
CA PHE A 104 -6.65 -6.48 4.77
C PHE A 104 -7.37 -5.71 5.87
N THR A 105 -8.71 -5.68 5.85
CA THR A 105 -9.49 -4.98 6.88
C THR A 105 -9.86 -5.93 8.03
N TRP A 106 -10.15 -5.38 9.21
CA TRP A 106 -10.74 -6.17 10.31
C TRP A 106 -12.12 -6.70 9.91
N GLU A 107 -12.89 -5.90 9.16
CA GLU A 107 -14.16 -6.31 8.56
C GLU A 107 -14.01 -7.59 7.73
N ALA A 108 -12.99 -7.68 6.88
CA ALA A 108 -12.74 -8.88 6.08
C ALA A 108 -12.49 -10.15 6.90
N LEU A 109 -12.11 -10.03 8.17
CA LEU A 109 -11.88 -11.18 9.06
C LEU A 109 -13.04 -11.49 10.01
N GLU A 110 -13.88 -10.51 10.36
CA GLU A 110 -14.89 -10.64 11.44
C GLU A 110 -16.20 -9.86 11.14
N HIS A 111 -16.65 -9.86 9.87
CA HIS A 111 -17.83 -9.11 9.43
C HIS A 111 -19.14 -9.54 10.13
N GLU A 112 -19.42 -10.86 10.22
CA GLU A 112 -20.71 -11.37 10.68
C GLU A 112 -21.02 -11.06 12.16
N GLY A 113 -19.99 -10.83 12.98
CA GLY A 113 -20.14 -10.53 14.41
C GLY A 113 -18.90 -10.88 15.24
N PRO A 114 -18.86 -10.42 16.50
CA PRO A 114 -17.77 -10.75 17.42
C PRO A 114 -17.63 -12.27 17.61
N GLY A 115 -16.41 -12.78 17.43
CA GLY A 115 -16.05 -14.19 17.50
C GLY A 115 -16.40 -15.02 16.25
N LYS A 116 -16.92 -14.39 15.19
CA LYS A 116 -17.34 -15.06 13.95
C LYS A 116 -16.37 -14.75 12.81
N TYR A 117 -15.38 -15.62 12.64
CA TYR A 117 -14.29 -15.39 11.69
C TYR A 117 -14.59 -15.89 10.27
N ASP A 118 -14.28 -15.08 9.26
CA ASP A 118 -14.38 -15.47 7.85
C ASP A 118 -13.20 -16.37 7.44
N TYR A 119 -13.34 -17.66 7.73
CA TYR A 119 -12.33 -18.65 7.33
C TYR A 119 -12.26 -18.86 5.81
N GLU A 120 -13.30 -18.50 5.04
CA GLU A 120 -13.28 -18.61 3.57
C GLU A 120 -12.34 -17.55 2.98
N PHE A 121 -12.47 -16.29 3.43
CA PHE A 121 -11.54 -15.22 3.05
C PHE A 121 -10.13 -15.42 3.61
N MET A 122 -9.96 -15.98 4.82
CA MET A 122 -8.62 -16.33 5.31
C MET A 122 -7.94 -17.37 4.43
N ASP A 123 -8.65 -18.43 4.01
CA ASP A 123 -8.10 -19.45 3.12
C ASP A 123 -7.88 -18.89 1.69
N TYR A 124 -8.74 -17.99 1.21
CA TYR A 124 -8.51 -17.25 -0.03
C TYR A 124 -7.22 -16.41 0.04
N THR A 125 -7.03 -15.67 1.14
CA THR A 125 -5.82 -14.86 1.40
C THR A 125 -4.57 -15.73 1.38
N ILE A 126 -4.61 -16.94 1.96
CA ILE A 126 -3.50 -17.90 1.91
C ILE A 126 -3.19 -18.35 0.48
N ARG A 127 -4.21 -18.60 -0.36
CA ARG A 127 -4.01 -18.90 -1.80
C ARG A 127 -3.34 -17.72 -2.53
N VAL A 128 -3.76 -16.48 -2.26
CA VAL A 128 -3.14 -15.26 -2.83
C VAL A 128 -1.69 -15.12 -2.35
N LEU A 129 -1.40 -15.36 -1.07
CA LEU A 129 -0.04 -15.31 -0.52
C LEU A 129 0.88 -16.40 -1.09
N ALA A 130 0.35 -17.59 -1.37
CA ALA A 130 1.06 -18.64 -2.10
C ALA A 130 1.39 -18.20 -3.54
N LYS A 131 0.45 -17.56 -4.25
CA LYS A 131 0.71 -16.95 -5.55
C LYS A 131 1.76 -15.83 -5.49
N CYS A 132 1.71 -14.94 -4.50
CA CYS A 132 2.77 -13.94 -4.27
C CYS A 132 4.15 -14.60 -4.03
N HIS A 133 4.19 -15.75 -3.36
CA HIS A 133 5.40 -16.53 -3.14
C HIS A 133 5.95 -17.18 -4.42
N GLU A 134 5.10 -17.73 -5.30
CA GLU A 134 5.48 -18.26 -6.63
C GLU A 134 6.19 -17.20 -7.49
N TYR A 135 5.74 -15.95 -7.43
CA TYR A 135 6.35 -14.82 -8.11
C TYR A 135 7.56 -14.22 -7.35
N GLY A 136 7.95 -14.82 -6.22
CA GLY A 136 9.14 -14.47 -5.45
C GLY A 136 9.04 -13.13 -4.72
N PHE A 137 7.82 -12.66 -4.38
CA PHE A 137 7.64 -11.50 -3.52
C PHE A 137 7.98 -11.84 -2.07
N ARG A 138 8.40 -10.82 -1.32
CA ARG A 138 8.14 -10.74 0.11
C ARG A 138 6.87 -9.94 0.34
N VAL A 139 6.20 -10.22 1.43
CA VAL A 139 4.95 -9.59 1.85
C VAL A 139 5.07 -9.18 3.31
N TYR A 140 4.55 -8.02 3.67
CA TYR A 140 4.18 -7.76 5.06
C TYR A 140 2.69 -7.42 5.15
N MET A 141 2.05 -7.99 6.16
CA MET A 141 0.61 -7.95 6.34
C MET A 141 0.21 -6.67 7.05
N ASP A 142 -0.86 -6.03 6.59
CA ASP A 142 -1.28 -4.70 7.00
C ASP A 142 -2.75 -4.69 7.43
N PRO A 143 -3.03 -4.63 8.75
CA PRO A 143 -4.37 -4.41 9.29
C PRO A 143 -4.88 -3.00 8.94
N HIS A 144 -5.44 -2.86 7.75
CA HIS A 144 -5.72 -1.58 7.12
C HIS A 144 -7.03 -0.97 7.64
N GLN A 145 -7.00 0.35 7.86
CA GLN A 145 -8.16 1.18 8.18
C GLN A 145 -7.93 2.61 7.72
N ASP A 146 -9.01 3.34 7.46
CA ASP A 146 -9.03 4.80 7.42
C ASP A 146 -10.23 5.30 8.22
N THR A 147 -10.03 6.27 9.12
CA THR A 147 -11.14 6.92 9.87
C THR A 147 -12.09 5.93 10.59
N TRP A 148 -11.58 4.75 10.97
CA TRP A 148 -12.24 3.58 11.59
C TRP A 148 -12.87 2.53 10.66
N SER A 149 -13.77 2.88 9.73
CA SER A 149 -14.59 1.92 8.99
C SER A 149 -15.17 2.48 7.69
N ARG A 150 -15.63 1.61 6.78
CA ARG A 150 -16.49 2.00 5.65
C ARG A 150 -17.72 2.79 6.12
N PHE A 151 -18.30 2.35 7.22
CA PHE A 151 -19.48 2.92 7.87
C PHE A 151 -19.21 4.24 8.61
N SER A 152 -17.95 4.69 8.67
CA SER A 152 -17.54 6.01 9.16
C SER A 152 -16.82 6.86 8.10
N GLY A 153 -16.90 6.45 6.82
CA GLY A 153 -16.39 7.22 5.68
C GLY A 153 -14.93 6.93 5.30
N GLY A 154 -14.40 5.78 5.69
CA GLY A 154 -13.07 5.31 5.31
C GLY A 154 -13.04 3.78 5.16
N SER A 155 -12.21 3.06 5.90
CA SER A 155 -12.12 1.59 5.81
C SER A 155 -11.71 0.97 7.16
N GLY A 156 -11.84 -0.35 7.34
CA GLY A 156 -11.24 -1.05 8.49
C GLY A 156 -12.18 -1.93 9.31
N ALA A 157 -12.79 -1.39 10.36
CA ALA A 157 -13.55 -2.13 11.36
C ALA A 157 -14.95 -2.57 10.86
N PRO A 158 -15.45 -3.75 11.30
CA PRO A 158 -16.78 -4.25 10.91
C PRO A 158 -17.92 -3.41 11.51
N PHE A 159 -19.09 -3.48 10.86
CA PHE A 159 -20.31 -2.73 11.21
C PHE A 159 -20.72 -2.88 12.69
N TRP A 160 -20.61 -4.10 13.23
CA TRP A 160 -21.03 -4.40 14.60
C TRP A 160 -20.28 -3.57 15.65
N THR A 161 -19.07 -3.06 15.36
CA THR A 161 -18.32 -2.18 16.26
C THR A 161 -19.03 -0.85 16.54
N LEU A 162 -19.86 -0.36 15.60
CA LEU A 162 -20.67 0.84 15.80
C LEU A 162 -21.82 0.55 16.78
N ALA A 163 -22.55 -0.54 16.57
CA ALA A 163 -23.63 -0.97 17.45
C ALA A 163 -23.11 -1.30 18.87
N ALA A 164 -21.96 -1.96 18.99
CA ALA A 164 -21.28 -2.18 20.27
C ALA A 164 -20.98 -0.84 20.98
N CYS A 165 -20.51 0.17 20.25
CA CYS A 165 -20.31 1.53 20.76
C CYS A 165 -21.60 2.36 20.97
N GLY A 166 -22.79 1.79 20.79
CA GLY A 166 -24.09 2.45 21.00
C GLY A 166 -24.46 3.46 19.91
N ILE A 167 -23.88 3.33 18.71
CA ILE A 167 -24.11 4.21 17.56
C ILE A 167 -25.24 3.68 16.67
N ASN A 168 -26.13 4.59 16.24
CA ASN A 168 -27.08 4.39 15.16
C ASN A 168 -26.47 4.92 13.84
N PRO A 169 -26.08 4.06 12.88
CA PRO A 169 -25.38 4.51 11.68
C PRO A 169 -26.25 5.34 10.71
N GLN A 170 -27.57 5.06 10.65
CA GLN A 170 -28.53 5.77 9.79
C GLN A 170 -28.64 7.29 10.11
N HIS A 171 -28.10 7.74 11.26
CA HIS A 171 -28.08 9.15 11.67
C HIS A 171 -26.69 9.81 11.59
N ILE A 172 -25.67 9.14 11.06
CA ILE A 172 -24.30 9.67 10.94
C ILE A 172 -24.27 10.96 10.10
N THR A 173 -24.82 10.94 8.89
CA THR A 173 -24.85 12.12 8.00
C THR A 173 -25.82 13.20 8.49
N ALA A 174 -26.93 12.82 9.16
CA ALA A 174 -27.85 13.77 9.78
C ALA A 174 -27.17 14.61 10.88
N THR A 175 -26.28 13.99 11.64
CA THR A 175 -25.52 14.64 12.73
C THR A 175 -24.16 15.19 12.30
N GLN A 176 -23.74 14.96 11.04
CA GLN A 176 -22.37 15.17 10.55
C GLN A 176 -21.28 14.50 11.42
N ALA A 177 -21.62 13.39 12.10
CA ALA A 177 -20.68 12.64 12.93
C ALA A 177 -19.53 12.04 12.09
N ALA A 178 -19.78 11.78 10.81
CA ALA A 178 -18.81 11.62 9.74
C ALA A 178 -19.39 12.16 8.41
N ILE A 179 -18.57 12.21 7.36
CA ILE A 179 -18.99 12.34 5.96
C ILE A 179 -18.83 10.98 5.29
N LEU A 180 -19.87 10.49 4.64
CA LEU A 180 -19.89 9.23 3.88
C LEU A 180 -20.01 9.55 2.38
N HIS A 181 -19.31 8.82 1.51
CA HIS A 181 -19.26 9.12 0.07
C HIS A 181 -20.60 8.83 -0.63
N CYS A 182 -21.16 7.64 -0.44
CA CYS A 182 -22.47 7.21 -0.93
C CYS A 182 -23.66 8.10 -0.51
N GLU A 183 -23.54 8.84 0.60
CA GLU A 183 -24.57 9.74 1.12
C GLU A 183 -24.27 11.25 0.86
N TYR A 184 -23.15 11.58 0.22
CA TYR A 184 -22.75 12.97 -0.02
C TYR A 184 -23.62 13.62 -1.14
N PRO A 185 -24.00 14.91 -1.06
CA PRO A 185 -23.79 15.85 0.06
C PRO A 185 -24.77 15.64 1.23
N SER A 186 -25.94 15.04 0.98
CA SER A 186 -26.86 14.54 2.01
C SER A 186 -27.91 13.63 1.37
N PRO A 187 -28.30 12.50 2.00
CA PRO A 187 -29.41 11.67 1.52
C PRO A 187 -30.77 12.32 1.85
N TYR A 188 -30.76 13.41 2.62
CA TYR A 188 -31.94 14.21 2.98
C TYR A 188 -32.10 15.48 2.13
N ALA A 189 -31.28 15.65 1.08
CA ALA A 189 -31.45 16.72 0.11
C ALA A 189 -32.67 16.46 -0.81
N PRO A 190 -33.37 17.50 -1.31
CA PRO A 190 -34.50 17.31 -2.24
C PRO A 190 -34.15 16.59 -3.55
N THR A 191 -32.87 16.59 -3.92
CA THR A 191 -32.29 15.92 -5.09
C THR A 191 -31.81 14.49 -4.80
N GLY A 192 -31.82 14.04 -3.54
CA GLY A 192 -31.00 12.92 -3.10
C GLY A 192 -29.50 13.24 -3.05
N PRO A 193 -28.65 12.23 -2.77
CA PRO A 193 -27.20 12.36 -2.81
C PRO A 193 -26.67 12.42 -4.25
N ASP A 194 -25.48 13.02 -4.41
CA ASP A 194 -24.67 13.01 -5.62
C ASP A 194 -23.19 12.79 -5.21
N PRO A 195 -22.75 11.52 -5.11
CA PRO A 195 -21.39 11.18 -4.70
C PRO A 195 -20.30 11.81 -5.57
N SER A 196 -20.58 12.08 -6.85
CA SER A 196 -19.62 12.68 -7.79
C SER A 196 -19.15 14.07 -7.34
N THR A 197 -19.95 14.75 -6.52
CA THR A 197 -19.66 16.08 -5.97
C THR A 197 -18.72 16.08 -4.76
N LEU A 198 -18.32 14.90 -4.24
CA LEU A 198 -17.49 14.77 -3.04
C LEU A 198 -16.16 15.54 -3.18
N PRO A 199 -15.90 16.60 -2.37
CA PRO A 199 -14.70 17.40 -2.53
C PRO A 199 -13.44 16.61 -2.16
N ALA A 200 -12.46 16.54 -3.08
CA ALA A 200 -11.15 15.91 -2.90
C ALA A 200 -10.58 15.99 -1.46
N MET A 201 -10.18 14.84 -0.89
CA MET A 201 -9.67 14.69 0.49
C MET A 201 -10.62 15.08 1.64
N VAL A 202 -11.91 15.40 1.41
CA VAL A 202 -12.82 15.79 2.52
C VAL A 202 -13.07 14.65 3.51
N TRP A 203 -12.95 13.38 3.06
CA TRP A 203 -13.04 12.19 3.90
C TRP A 203 -12.07 12.24 5.09
N SER A 204 -10.85 12.76 4.88
CA SER A 204 -9.82 12.89 5.92
C SER A 204 -10.19 13.87 7.05
N THR A 205 -11.26 14.65 6.87
CA THR A 205 -11.83 15.50 7.94
C THR A 205 -12.58 14.68 8.99
N ASN A 206 -12.92 13.41 8.72
CA ASN A 206 -13.65 12.54 9.65
C ASN A 206 -12.88 12.26 10.95
N TYR A 207 -11.53 12.25 10.91
CA TYR A 207 -10.69 12.23 12.11
C TYR A 207 -10.98 13.41 13.07
N GLY A 208 -11.48 14.55 12.56
CA GLY A 208 -11.91 15.71 13.36
C GLY A 208 -13.40 15.72 13.74
N ARG A 209 -14.14 14.63 13.51
CA ARG A 209 -15.60 14.53 13.76
C ARG A 209 -15.90 13.54 14.87
N LEU A 210 -17.12 13.64 15.41
CA LEU A 210 -17.58 12.88 16.57
C LEU A 210 -17.27 11.37 16.48
N LEU A 211 -17.48 10.77 15.30
CA LEU A 211 -17.46 9.32 15.14
C LEU A 211 -16.04 8.77 15.33
N SER A 212 -15.07 9.20 14.53
CA SER A 212 -13.67 8.77 14.67
C SER A 212 -13.07 9.25 16.00
N GLN A 213 -13.36 10.48 16.46
CA GLN A 213 -12.92 10.97 17.77
C GLN A 213 -13.39 10.07 18.91
N THR A 214 -14.64 9.59 18.86
CA THR A 214 -15.20 8.70 19.89
C THR A 214 -14.61 7.30 19.79
N LEU A 215 -14.65 6.68 18.60
CA LEU A 215 -14.30 5.27 18.41
C LEU A 215 -12.82 4.99 18.73
N PHE A 216 -11.90 5.86 18.29
CA PHE A 216 -10.48 5.72 18.65
C PHE A 216 -10.21 5.93 20.14
N THR A 217 -10.95 6.81 20.81
CA THR A 217 -10.84 6.98 22.28
C THR A 217 -11.33 5.73 23.00
N LEU A 218 -12.45 5.13 22.58
CA LEU A 218 -12.94 3.87 23.17
C LEU A 218 -11.96 2.72 22.92
N PHE A 219 -11.39 2.62 21.73
CA PHE A 219 -10.43 1.57 21.37
C PHE A 219 -9.11 1.67 22.14
N PHE A 220 -8.49 2.85 22.23
CA PHE A 220 -7.16 3.00 22.85
C PHE A 220 -7.19 3.31 24.34
N SER A 221 -8.19 4.03 24.84
CA SER A 221 -8.21 4.58 26.20
C SER A 221 -9.58 4.53 26.89
N GLY A 222 -10.46 3.64 26.44
CA GLY A 222 -11.82 3.45 26.97
C GLY A 222 -11.88 3.05 28.44
N ARG A 223 -10.86 2.39 29.02
CA ARG A 223 -10.85 2.09 30.46
C ARG A 223 -10.75 3.36 31.31
N ASP A 224 -9.91 4.30 30.88
CA ASP A 224 -9.60 5.51 31.63
C ASP A 224 -10.63 6.61 31.36
N TYR A 225 -11.08 6.77 30.11
CA TYR A 225 -12.00 7.84 29.72
C TYR A 225 -13.46 7.43 29.53
N ALA A 226 -13.77 6.14 29.47
CA ALA A 226 -15.14 5.63 29.36
C ALA A 226 -15.39 4.42 30.29
N PRO A 227 -15.04 4.49 31.60
CA PRO A 227 -15.10 3.33 32.51
C PRO A 227 -16.47 2.66 32.63
N HIS A 228 -17.57 3.40 32.48
CA HIS A 228 -18.93 2.84 32.52
C HIS A 228 -19.30 2.01 31.27
N CYS A 229 -18.54 2.11 30.18
CA CYS A 229 -18.84 1.43 28.92
C CYS A 229 -18.45 -0.05 28.98
N ILE A 230 -19.29 -0.87 29.60
CA ILE A 230 -19.09 -2.31 29.81
C ILE A 230 -19.96 -3.16 28.87
N ILE A 231 -19.36 -4.17 28.23
CA ILE A 231 -20.01 -5.24 27.47
C ILE A 231 -19.40 -6.58 27.90
N ASP A 232 -20.22 -7.61 28.11
CA ASP A 232 -19.83 -8.97 28.53
C ASP A 232 -18.93 -9.02 29.78
N GLY A 233 -19.06 -8.01 30.65
CA GLY A 233 -18.29 -7.86 31.89
C GLY A 233 -16.90 -7.24 31.71
N VAL A 234 -16.51 -6.83 30.50
CA VAL A 234 -15.25 -6.13 30.21
C VAL A 234 -15.50 -4.71 29.68
N ASN A 235 -14.51 -3.83 29.78
CA ASN A 235 -14.63 -2.49 29.21
C ASN A 235 -14.57 -2.55 27.66
N ILE A 236 -15.25 -1.63 27.00
CA ILE A 236 -15.30 -1.49 25.54
C ILE A 236 -13.90 -1.46 24.88
N GLN A 237 -12.88 -0.93 25.57
CA GLN A 237 -11.48 -1.00 25.14
C GLN A 237 -11.00 -2.45 25.01
N ASP A 238 -11.17 -3.25 26.06
CA ASP A 238 -10.72 -4.65 26.09
C ASP A 238 -11.53 -5.52 25.13
N TYR A 239 -12.82 -5.22 24.98
CA TYR A 239 -13.71 -5.86 24.00
C TYR A 239 -13.21 -5.63 22.57
N LEU A 240 -13.08 -4.37 22.14
CA LEU A 240 -12.68 -4.05 20.77
C LEU A 240 -11.23 -4.45 20.46
N GLN A 241 -10.28 -4.20 21.38
CA GLN A 241 -8.89 -4.63 21.18
C GLN A 241 -8.76 -6.16 21.18
N GLY A 242 -9.50 -6.87 22.05
CA GLY A 242 -9.48 -8.32 22.13
C GLY A 242 -9.95 -8.98 20.83
N HIS A 243 -11.10 -8.54 20.31
CA HIS A 243 -11.63 -9.03 19.03
C HIS A 243 -10.69 -8.71 17.86
N TYR A 244 -10.24 -7.47 17.72
CA TYR A 244 -9.30 -7.05 16.66
C TYR A 244 -7.99 -7.86 16.65
N ILE A 245 -7.34 -7.99 17.81
CA ILE A 245 -6.07 -8.71 17.95
C ILE A 245 -6.26 -10.20 17.68
N GLU A 246 -7.36 -10.80 18.13
CA GLU A 246 -7.62 -12.23 17.91
C GLU A 246 -8.05 -12.54 16.48
N ALA A 247 -8.87 -11.69 15.83
CA ALA A 247 -9.23 -11.83 14.42
C ALA A 247 -7.98 -11.83 13.53
N CYS A 248 -7.08 -10.87 13.73
CA CYS A 248 -5.77 -10.86 13.06
C CYS A 248 -4.95 -12.10 13.42
N GLY A 249 -4.96 -12.51 14.70
CA GLY A 249 -4.30 -13.71 15.20
C GLY A 249 -4.74 -15.01 14.52
N GLN A 250 -6.03 -15.19 14.25
CA GLN A 250 -6.56 -16.34 13.51
C GLN A 250 -5.99 -16.43 12.09
N LEU A 251 -5.80 -15.29 11.41
CA LEU A 251 -5.13 -15.27 10.10
C LEU A 251 -3.65 -15.68 10.22
N VAL A 252 -2.93 -15.23 11.24
CA VAL A 252 -1.53 -15.70 11.50
C VAL A 252 -1.50 -17.21 11.72
N ASP A 253 -2.42 -17.74 12.52
CA ASP A 253 -2.48 -19.17 12.87
C ASP A 253 -2.74 -20.05 11.64
N ARG A 254 -3.63 -19.63 10.72
CA ARG A 254 -3.90 -20.36 9.48
C ARG A 254 -2.73 -20.29 8.49
N ILE A 255 -2.06 -19.13 8.36
CA ILE A 255 -0.84 -19.00 7.55
C ILE A 255 0.28 -19.89 8.12
N ALA A 256 0.39 -20.00 9.45
CA ALA A 256 1.36 -20.88 10.12
C ALA A 256 1.03 -22.37 9.95
N ALA A 257 -0.25 -22.74 9.89
CA ALA A 257 -0.68 -24.12 9.63
C ALA A 257 -0.49 -24.55 8.16
N PHE A 258 -0.60 -23.63 7.21
CA PHE A 258 -0.53 -23.91 5.78
C PHE A 258 0.85 -24.46 5.37
N GLU A 259 0.85 -25.65 4.74
CA GLU A 259 2.05 -26.36 4.26
C GLU A 259 3.21 -26.44 5.29
N GLY A 260 2.88 -26.51 6.59
CA GLY A 260 3.88 -26.54 7.66
C GLY A 260 4.58 -25.20 7.90
N GLY A 261 3.90 -24.09 7.59
CA GLY A 261 4.40 -22.72 7.76
C GLY A 261 5.21 -22.20 6.58
N ARG A 262 5.15 -22.83 5.40
CA ARG A 262 6.02 -22.53 4.24
C ARG A 262 6.00 -21.07 3.76
N LEU A 263 4.93 -20.33 4.07
CA LEU A 263 4.79 -18.91 3.72
C LEU A 263 5.50 -17.96 4.71
N LEU A 264 5.77 -18.39 5.95
CA LEU A 264 6.44 -17.57 6.98
C LEU A 264 7.93 -17.40 6.64
N ASP A 265 8.49 -16.21 6.90
CA ASP A 265 9.83 -15.72 6.53
C ASP A 265 10.21 -15.77 5.03
N ALA A 266 9.61 -16.67 4.24
CA ALA A 266 9.87 -16.87 2.81
C ALA A 266 8.93 -16.06 1.90
N CYS A 267 7.70 -15.81 2.35
CA CYS A 267 6.76 -14.86 1.74
C CYS A 267 6.42 -13.77 2.75
N VAL A 268 5.67 -14.09 3.80
CA VAL A 268 5.27 -13.19 4.88
C VAL A 268 6.46 -12.96 5.83
N ILE A 269 7.11 -11.81 5.72
CA ILE A 269 8.28 -11.45 6.54
C ILE A 269 7.92 -10.72 7.84
N GLY A 270 6.69 -10.23 7.95
CA GLY A 270 6.29 -9.34 9.02
C GLY A 270 4.86 -8.84 8.94
N TRP A 271 4.48 -8.08 9.96
CA TRP A 271 3.13 -7.62 10.24
C TRP A 271 3.21 -6.19 10.81
N ASP A 272 2.41 -5.26 10.32
CA ASP A 272 2.13 -4.01 11.05
C ASP A 272 0.98 -4.23 12.04
N SER A 273 0.80 -3.32 13.01
CA SER A 273 -0.21 -3.45 14.07
C SER A 273 -1.57 -2.86 13.73
N MET A 274 -1.59 -1.74 13.01
CA MET A 274 -2.77 -0.99 12.58
C MET A 274 -2.32 0.12 11.63
N ASN A 275 -2.97 0.28 10.47
CA ASN A 275 -2.69 1.41 9.59
C ASN A 275 -3.07 2.75 10.26
N GLU A 276 -2.23 3.77 10.11
CA GLU A 276 -2.43 5.18 10.51
C GLU A 276 -3.30 5.36 11.78
N PRO A 277 -2.88 4.84 12.94
CA PRO A 277 -3.66 4.91 14.17
C PRO A 277 -3.86 6.37 14.61
N PHE A 278 -4.99 6.66 15.24
CA PHE A 278 -5.39 8.02 15.62
C PHE A 278 -5.66 8.14 17.12
N GLU A 279 -5.32 9.31 17.69
CA GLU A 279 -5.42 9.63 19.12
C GLU A 279 -6.86 9.83 19.65
N GLY A 280 -7.84 10.04 18.76
CA GLY A 280 -9.23 10.29 19.14
C GLY A 280 -9.41 11.64 19.83
N LEU A 281 -9.69 11.61 21.14
CA LEU A 281 -9.72 12.77 22.04
C LEU A 281 -8.55 12.75 23.05
N CYS A 282 -7.69 11.74 23.04
CA CYS A 282 -6.60 11.60 24.01
C CYS A 282 -5.65 12.82 23.97
N GLY A 283 -5.38 13.41 25.14
CA GLY A 283 -4.51 14.60 25.27
C GLY A 283 -5.16 15.92 24.83
N TRP A 284 -6.46 15.95 24.53
CA TRP A 284 -7.14 17.16 24.05
C TRP A 284 -7.30 18.22 25.16
N ASP A 285 -6.72 19.41 24.95
CA ASP A 285 -6.64 20.50 25.96
C ASP A 285 -8.01 21.05 26.41
N ASP A 286 -8.91 21.37 25.45
CA ASP A 286 -10.21 21.99 25.71
C ASP A 286 -11.22 21.59 24.63
N LEU A 287 -12.25 20.81 25.00
CA LEU A 287 -13.33 20.36 24.11
C LEU A 287 -14.13 21.52 23.48
N GLY A 288 -14.14 22.70 24.11
CA GLY A 288 -14.78 23.91 23.60
C GLY A 288 -14.03 24.55 22.43
N VAL A 289 -12.76 24.20 22.20
CA VAL A 289 -11.85 24.91 21.28
C VAL A 289 -11.20 23.94 20.28
N ASN A 290 -11.04 24.39 19.03
CA ASN A 290 -10.28 23.66 18.02
C ASN A 290 -8.80 24.09 17.99
N PRO A 291 -7.84 23.15 17.86
CA PRO A 291 -6.41 23.46 17.84
C PRO A 291 -6.04 24.59 16.86
N VAL A 292 -5.38 25.62 17.38
CA VAL A 292 -4.98 26.80 16.59
C VAL A 292 -3.84 26.48 15.62
N LYS A 293 -2.93 25.58 16.03
CA LYS A 293 -1.93 24.98 15.14
C LYS A 293 -2.60 23.98 14.19
N GLN A 294 -2.04 23.80 13.00
CA GLN A 294 -2.41 22.69 12.13
C GLN A 294 -1.77 21.40 12.65
N GLY A 295 -2.57 20.37 12.90
CA GLY A 295 -2.11 19.02 13.21
C GLY A 295 -2.24 18.08 12.00
N SER A 296 -2.36 16.78 12.28
CA SER A 296 -2.73 15.71 11.34
C SER A 296 -4.05 16.01 10.62
N THR A 297 -5.11 16.30 11.38
CA THR A 297 -6.49 16.51 10.89
C THR A 297 -6.63 17.66 9.88
N LEU A 298 -7.06 17.36 8.66
CA LEU A 298 -7.28 18.37 7.60
C LEU A 298 -8.44 19.34 7.95
N LYS A 299 -8.21 20.64 7.73
CA LYS A 299 -9.25 21.69 7.85
C LYS A 299 -9.87 22.02 6.49
N LYS A 300 -11.03 21.42 6.20
CA LYS A 300 -11.82 21.62 4.97
C LYS A 300 -13.30 21.35 5.26
N GLY A 301 -14.21 22.08 4.59
CA GLY A 301 -15.66 21.92 4.79
C GLY A 301 -16.11 22.43 6.17
N THR A 302 -17.13 21.79 6.75
CA THR A 302 -17.55 22.05 8.14
C THR A 302 -16.51 21.53 9.12
N TYR A 303 -16.15 22.34 10.12
CA TYR A 303 -15.13 22.00 11.12
C TYR A 303 -15.64 22.31 12.55
N PRO A 304 -16.47 21.41 13.15
CA PRO A 304 -16.98 21.57 14.51
C PRO A 304 -15.86 21.46 15.56
N THR A 305 -16.06 22.02 16.76
CA THR A 305 -15.26 21.63 17.95
C THR A 305 -15.84 20.35 18.58
N PRO A 306 -15.10 19.58 19.40
CA PRO A 306 -15.65 18.41 20.09
C PRO A 306 -16.95 18.70 20.87
N ALA A 307 -17.05 19.86 21.53
CA ALA A 307 -18.25 20.30 22.20
C ALA A 307 -19.45 20.57 21.25
N GLN A 308 -19.20 20.97 20.01
CA GLN A 308 -20.24 21.07 18.98
C GLN A 308 -20.61 19.68 18.42
N SER A 309 -19.60 18.83 18.20
CA SER A 309 -19.75 17.45 17.75
C SER A 309 -20.66 16.63 18.69
N VAL A 310 -20.45 16.65 20.00
CA VAL A 310 -21.31 15.88 20.94
C VAL A 310 -22.76 16.38 20.99
N ARG A 311 -22.98 17.70 20.86
CA ARG A 311 -24.32 18.30 20.77
C ARG A 311 -25.04 17.89 19.48
N LEU A 312 -24.36 17.97 18.33
CA LEU A 312 -24.86 17.46 17.05
C LEU A 312 -25.22 15.98 17.14
N GLY A 313 -24.38 15.16 17.80
CA GLY A 313 -24.64 13.75 18.05
C GLY A 313 -25.90 13.49 18.90
N MET A 314 -26.28 14.42 19.77
CA MET A 314 -27.56 14.40 20.52
C MET A 314 -28.72 15.10 19.77
N GLY A 315 -28.58 15.33 18.47
CA GLY A 315 -29.61 15.94 17.63
C GLY A 315 -29.74 17.46 17.76
N GLN A 316 -28.86 18.10 18.55
CA GLN A 316 -28.91 19.54 18.81
C GLN A 316 -28.23 20.33 17.68
N LYS A 317 -28.98 21.25 17.08
CA LYS A 317 -28.52 22.21 16.06
C LYS A 317 -27.29 23.01 16.52
N GLN A 318 -26.29 23.20 15.66
CA GLN A 318 -25.08 24.00 15.94
C GLN A 318 -24.67 24.87 14.73
N THR A 319 -24.02 26.02 15.01
CA THR A 319 -23.34 26.85 14.01
C THR A 319 -21.84 26.60 14.06
N VAL A 320 -21.30 25.92 13.06
CA VAL A 320 -19.89 25.44 13.01
C VAL A 320 -19.05 26.31 12.07
N GLU A 321 -17.73 26.28 12.21
CA GLU A 321 -16.85 26.97 11.24
C GLU A 321 -16.88 26.30 9.87
N HIS A 322 -16.68 27.09 8.81
CA HIS A 322 -16.45 26.58 7.45
C HIS A 322 -15.08 27.01 6.92
N TRP A 323 -14.39 26.07 6.27
CA TRP A 323 -13.00 26.20 5.82
C TRP A 323 -12.83 25.74 4.37
N SER A 324 -12.19 26.57 3.54
CA SER A 324 -11.65 26.17 2.24
C SER A 324 -10.15 25.91 2.32
N PHE A 325 -9.66 25.01 1.45
CA PHE A 325 -8.23 24.79 1.27
C PHE A 325 -7.74 25.49 0.00
N SER A 326 -6.56 26.10 0.07
CA SER A 326 -5.93 26.84 -1.03
C SER A 326 -4.45 26.45 -1.16
N ALA A 327 -3.79 26.89 -2.24
CA ALA A 327 -2.35 26.72 -2.38
C ALA A 327 -1.50 27.48 -1.32
N MET A 328 -2.13 28.29 -0.46
CA MET A 328 -1.51 28.92 0.72
C MET A 328 -1.87 28.20 2.04
N GLY A 329 -2.52 27.03 1.97
CA GLY A 329 -3.03 26.27 3.11
C GLY A 329 -4.54 26.47 3.38
N PRO A 330 -5.05 25.95 4.51
CA PRO A 330 -6.44 26.06 4.91
C PRO A 330 -6.79 27.47 5.39
N LYS A 331 -8.00 27.93 5.09
CA LYS A 331 -8.51 29.25 5.47
C LYS A 331 -9.99 29.17 5.85
N ARG A 332 -10.35 29.66 7.03
CA ARG A 332 -11.75 29.91 7.39
C ARG A 332 -12.35 30.96 6.44
N ASP A 333 -13.47 30.63 5.82
CA ASP A 333 -14.19 31.50 4.89
C ASP A 333 -15.64 31.79 5.32
N GLY A 334 -16.17 31.07 6.30
CA GLY A 334 -17.48 31.37 6.86
C GLY A 334 -17.82 30.62 8.15
N VAL A 335 -19.12 30.42 8.33
CA VAL A 335 -19.77 29.50 9.26
C VAL A 335 -20.92 28.82 8.54
N VAL A 336 -21.29 27.61 8.94
CA VAL A 336 -22.43 26.86 8.41
C VAL A 336 -23.32 26.43 9.57
N GLU A 337 -24.63 26.47 9.35
CA GLU A 337 -25.61 25.96 10.29
C GLU A 337 -25.88 24.48 9.99
N VAL A 338 -25.74 23.62 11.00
CA VAL A 338 -25.99 22.17 10.90
C VAL A 338 -27.11 21.81 11.85
N ASP A 339 -28.17 21.21 11.32
CA ASP A 339 -29.42 20.93 12.04
C ASP A 339 -29.84 19.46 11.82
N PRO A 340 -29.58 18.56 12.79
CA PRO A 340 -29.96 17.15 12.67
C PRO A 340 -31.48 16.90 12.70
N LYS A 341 -32.27 17.93 13.05
CA LYS A 341 -33.71 17.89 13.30
C LYS A 341 -34.08 16.87 14.39
N GLY A 342 -33.32 16.87 15.49
CA GLY A 342 -33.54 15.99 16.65
C GLY A 342 -33.04 14.55 16.52
N ARG A 343 -32.59 14.12 15.32
CA ARG A 343 -32.02 12.78 15.13
C ARG A 343 -30.67 12.65 15.83
N LYS A 344 -30.51 11.60 16.64
CA LYS A 344 -29.31 11.31 17.42
C LYS A 344 -28.45 10.26 16.72
N VAL A 345 -27.13 10.40 16.80
CA VAL A 345 -26.17 9.35 16.39
C VAL A 345 -26.10 8.22 17.42
N TRP A 346 -26.63 8.43 18.62
CA TRP A 346 -26.72 7.43 19.68
C TRP A 346 -28.02 6.63 19.49
N ALA A 347 -27.92 5.31 19.39
CA ALA A 347 -29.08 4.43 19.23
C ALA A 347 -29.98 4.51 20.46
N GLU A 348 -31.30 4.60 20.28
CA GLU A 348 -32.29 4.64 21.37
C GLU A 348 -32.88 3.25 21.67
N ASP A 349 -32.77 2.34 20.70
CA ASP A 349 -33.20 0.95 20.69
C ASP A 349 -32.11 0.06 20.06
N GLY A 350 -32.45 -1.17 19.67
CA GLY A 350 -31.53 -2.15 19.08
C GLY A 350 -31.10 -3.27 20.02
N GLU A 351 -31.21 -3.09 21.34
CA GLU A 351 -30.92 -4.11 22.36
C GLU A 351 -32.15 -4.46 23.20
N LEU A 352 -32.14 -5.65 23.81
CA LEU A 352 -33.18 -6.08 24.75
C LEU A 352 -33.06 -5.31 26.09
N PRO A 353 -34.14 -5.21 26.90
CA PRO A 353 -34.14 -4.45 28.16
C PRO A 353 -33.14 -4.91 29.23
N ASP A 354 -32.49 -6.07 29.05
CA ASP A 354 -31.43 -6.58 29.92
C ASP A 354 -30.01 -6.38 29.35
N GLY A 355 -29.88 -5.61 28.26
CA GLY A 355 -28.63 -5.30 27.57
C GLY A 355 -28.22 -6.30 26.51
N THR A 356 -28.97 -7.38 26.26
CA THR A 356 -28.60 -8.38 25.26
C THR A 356 -28.90 -7.91 23.83
N HIS A 357 -27.91 -7.88 22.94
CA HIS A 357 -28.13 -7.54 21.53
C HIS A 357 -28.73 -8.73 20.76
N PRO A 358 -29.92 -8.60 20.15
CA PRO A 358 -30.68 -9.73 19.59
C PRO A 358 -29.97 -10.44 18.42
N ARG A 359 -29.13 -9.72 17.67
CA ARG A 359 -28.34 -10.26 16.56
C ARG A 359 -27.01 -10.91 16.95
N TRP A 360 -26.25 -10.26 17.83
CA TRP A 360 -24.84 -10.60 18.12
C TRP A 360 -24.61 -11.23 19.50
N GLY A 361 -25.63 -11.23 20.37
CA GLY A 361 -25.62 -11.99 21.63
C GLY A 361 -24.86 -11.38 22.80
N TRP A 362 -24.04 -10.34 22.58
CA TRP A 362 -23.35 -9.62 23.65
C TRP A 362 -24.32 -8.99 24.65
N LYS A 363 -23.87 -8.73 25.87
CA LYS A 363 -24.65 -8.13 26.95
C LYS A 363 -24.00 -6.85 27.47
N ARG A 364 -24.63 -5.70 27.21
CA ARG A 364 -24.25 -4.39 27.77
C ARG A 364 -24.65 -4.30 29.25
N ASP A 365 -23.84 -3.66 30.07
CA ASP A 365 -24.27 -3.25 31.42
C ASP A 365 -25.19 -2.03 31.35
N VAL A 366 -26.49 -2.26 31.13
CA VAL A 366 -27.51 -1.21 31.07
C VAL A 366 -27.69 -0.44 32.39
N SER A 367 -27.11 -0.87 33.51
CA SER A 367 -27.12 -0.12 34.77
C SER A 367 -26.08 1.00 34.81
N GLN A 368 -25.01 0.86 34.02
CA GLN A 368 -23.92 1.85 33.88
C GLN A 368 -23.94 2.56 32.52
N TRP A 369 -24.36 1.86 31.45
CA TRP A 369 -24.38 2.33 30.07
C TRP A 369 -25.75 2.08 29.42
N PRO A 370 -26.78 2.89 29.74
CA PRO A 370 -28.02 2.88 28.99
C PRO A 370 -27.83 3.48 27.58
N LEU A 371 -28.66 3.03 26.64
CA LEU A 371 -28.74 3.58 25.28
C LEU A 371 -29.44 4.97 25.25
N GLY A 372 -29.49 5.59 24.07
CA GLY A 372 -30.18 6.85 23.77
C GLY A 372 -29.47 8.13 24.24
N THR A 373 -28.29 7.98 24.85
CA THR A 373 -27.54 9.03 25.56
C THR A 373 -26.08 9.07 25.08
N CYS A 374 -25.53 10.27 24.93
CA CYS A 374 -24.11 10.45 24.59
C CYS A 374 -23.21 9.91 25.71
N ILE A 375 -22.27 9.01 25.38
CA ILE A 375 -21.36 8.42 26.38
C ILE A 375 -20.48 9.48 27.08
N TRP A 376 -20.21 10.61 26.44
CA TRP A 376 -19.49 11.73 27.05
C TRP A 376 -20.36 12.53 28.02
N ALA A 377 -21.69 12.59 27.82
CA ALA A 377 -22.61 13.12 28.83
C ALA A 377 -22.77 12.15 30.01
N LEU A 378 -22.83 10.84 29.74
CA LEU A 378 -22.89 9.77 30.74
C LEU A 378 -21.70 9.80 31.73
N HIS A 379 -20.52 10.23 31.28
CA HIS A 379 -19.34 10.43 32.14
C HIS A 379 -19.21 11.85 32.72
N GLY A 380 -20.28 12.67 32.65
CA GLY A 380 -20.34 14.00 33.25
C GLY A 380 -19.43 15.04 32.59
N ILE A 381 -19.08 14.87 31.31
CA ILE A 381 -18.20 15.79 30.57
C ILE A 381 -18.97 17.04 30.13
N TRP A 382 -20.24 16.88 29.78
CA TRP A 382 -21.15 17.95 29.40
C TRP A 382 -22.59 17.62 29.78
N ASP A 383 -23.41 18.65 30.02
CA ASP A 383 -24.83 18.52 30.32
C ASP A 383 -25.69 18.64 29.04
N ILE A 384 -26.66 17.74 28.88
CA ILE A 384 -27.50 17.65 27.68
C ILE A 384 -28.56 18.77 27.66
N GLU A 385 -29.16 19.14 28.79
CA GLU A 385 -30.28 20.08 28.82
C GLU A 385 -29.83 21.52 28.55
N THR A 386 -28.72 21.95 29.16
CA THR A 386 -28.12 23.28 28.96
C THR A 386 -27.11 23.33 27.82
N GLY A 387 -26.61 22.17 27.37
CA GLY A 387 -25.50 22.07 26.42
C GLY A 387 -24.13 22.49 27.00
N TYR A 388 -24.01 22.75 28.31
CA TYR A 388 -22.80 23.27 28.92
C TYR A 388 -21.70 22.21 29.08
N VAL A 389 -20.44 22.57 28.80
CA VAL A 389 -19.29 21.66 28.98
C VAL A 389 -18.80 21.76 30.42
N LEU A 390 -18.99 20.69 31.19
CA LEU A 390 -18.69 20.62 32.63
C LEU A 390 -17.21 20.35 32.89
N ARG A 391 -16.55 19.57 32.02
CA ARG A 391 -15.13 19.17 32.14
C ARG A 391 -14.42 19.35 30.78
N PRO A 392 -14.02 20.57 30.40
CA PRO A 392 -13.44 20.85 29.09
C PRO A 392 -12.10 20.14 28.85
N ASP A 393 -11.33 19.87 29.90
CA ASP A 393 -10.00 19.26 29.92
C ASP A 393 -10.02 17.76 30.26
N TYR A 394 -11.18 17.10 30.16
CA TYR A 394 -11.38 15.70 30.62
C TYR A 394 -10.33 14.72 30.10
N PHE A 395 -9.95 14.83 28.82
CA PHE A 395 -9.02 13.92 28.14
C PHE A 395 -7.55 14.38 28.19
N LYS A 396 -7.27 15.55 28.77
CA LYS A 396 -5.91 16.14 28.83
C LYS A 396 -4.97 15.33 29.72
N TYR A 397 -5.51 14.74 30.79
CA TYR A 397 -4.74 14.04 31.81
C TYR A 397 -5.06 12.54 31.82
N ASN A 398 -4.09 11.70 32.17
CA ASN A 398 -4.33 10.29 32.47
C ASN A 398 -4.95 10.20 33.89
N PRO A 399 -6.16 9.62 34.06
CA PRO A 399 -6.85 9.55 35.36
C PRO A 399 -6.12 8.73 36.43
N SER A 400 -5.33 7.73 36.01
CA SER A 400 -4.61 6.83 36.90
C SER A 400 -3.32 7.42 37.47
N THR A 401 -2.68 8.35 36.75
CA THR A 401 -1.40 9.00 37.16
C THR A 401 -1.55 10.48 37.56
N GLY A 402 -2.58 11.17 37.05
CA GLY A 402 -2.77 12.61 37.23
C GLY A 402 -1.80 13.49 36.40
N LEU A 403 -1.04 12.90 35.48
CA LEU A 403 -0.14 13.60 34.54
C LEU A 403 -0.85 13.90 33.22
N GLU A 404 -0.29 14.79 32.38
CA GLU A 404 -0.76 14.97 31.00
C GLU A 404 -0.62 13.66 30.22
N ALA A 405 -1.66 13.25 29.48
CA ALA A 405 -1.71 11.95 28.81
C ALA A 405 -0.85 11.92 27.53
N GLU A 406 0.03 10.94 27.41
CA GLU A 406 0.96 10.79 26.30
C GLU A 406 0.55 9.59 25.44
N PHE A 407 -0.32 9.82 24.45
CA PHE A 407 -1.03 8.78 23.69
C PHE A 407 -0.14 7.61 23.21
N LEU A 408 1.08 7.92 22.76
CA LEU A 408 2.01 6.93 22.25
C LEU A 408 2.52 5.98 23.33
N THR A 409 2.99 6.51 24.46
CA THR A 409 3.49 5.71 25.59
C THR A 409 2.35 5.07 26.38
N ASP A 410 1.27 5.81 26.67
CA ASP A 410 0.22 5.39 27.61
C ASP A 410 -0.77 4.36 27.02
N TYR A 411 -1.07 4.45 25.71
CA TYR A 411 -2.19 3.71 25.12
C TYR A 411 -1.84 2.96 23.82
N TRP A 412 -1.15 3.60 22.87
CA TRP A 412 -0.77 2.96 21.60
C TRP A 412 0.31 1.89 21.79
N LYS A 413 1.38 2.16 22.56
CA LYS A 413 2.45 1.18 22.80
C LYS A 413 1.93 -0.09 23.48
N PRO A 414 1.11 -0.04 24.55
CA PRO A 414 0.49 -1.24 25.11
C PRO A 414 -0.31 -2.07 24.10
N HIS A 415 -1.06 -1.42 23.21
CA HIS A 415 -1.78 -2.10 22.12
C HIS A 415 -0.81 -2.80 21.15
N TRP A 416 0.23 -2.08 20.68
CA TRP A 416 1.26 -2.62 19.81
C TRP A 416 1.95 -3.85 20.43
N LEU A 417 2.28 -3.80 21.73
CA LEU A 417 2.88 -4.92 22.45
C LEU A 417 1.95 -6.14 22.55
N ALA A 418 0.65 -5.92 22.78
CA ALA A 418 -0.35 -6.99 22.83
C ALA A 418 -0.49 -7.68 21.46
N TYR A 419 -0.60 -6.89 20.39
CA TYR A 419 -0.65 -7.38 19.02
C TYR A 419 0.64 -8.12 18.62
N ALA A 420 1.81 -7.51 18.84
CA ALA A 420 3.12 -8.12 18.58
C ALA A 420 3.30 -9.46 19.32
N THR A 421 2.75 -9.55 20.54
CA THR A 421 2.72 -10.79 21.33
C THR A 421 1.79 -11.84 20.74
N ARG A 422 0.62 -11.47 20.20
CA ARG A 422 -0.31 -12.41 19.54
C ARG A 422 0.27 -12.95 18.24
N VAL A 423 0.84 -12.11 17.38
CA VAL A 423 1.47 -12.52 16.12
C VAL A 423 2.64 -13.47 16.38
N ARG A 424 3.54 -13.12 17.31
CA ARG A 424 4.75 -13.91 17.61
C ARG A 424 4.50 -15.24 18.35
N ARG A 425 3.24 -15.59 18.67
CA ARG A 425 2.88 -16.96 19.10
C ARG A 425 2.97 -17.96 17.94
N SER A 426 2.58 -17.55 16.74
CA SER A 426 2.41 -18.42 15.57
C SER A 426 3.36 -18.07 14.42
N HIS A 427 3.90 -16.84 14.41
CA HIS A 427 5.04 -16.43 13.58
C HIS A 427 6.18 -15.88 14.47
N PRO A 428 6.96 -16.73 15.16
CA PRO A 428 7.91 -16.29 16.18
C PRO A 428 9.01 -15.35 15.67
N GLU A 429 9.40 -15.51 14.40
CA GLU A 429 10.39 -14.68 13.73
C GLU A 429 9.79 -13.42 13.08
N ALA A 430 8.51 -13.09 13.28
CA ALA A 430 7.87 -11.93 12.67
C ALA A 430 8.65 -10.63 12.91
N ILE A 431 9.03 -9.94 11.82
CA ILE A 431 9.35 -8.51 11.86
C ILE A 431 8.05 -7.79 12.18
N VAL A 432 7.91 -7.24 13.38
CA VAL A 432 6.76 -6.40 13.71
C VAL A 432 7.11 -4.97 13.34
N PHE A 433 6.30 -4.38 12.49
CA PHE A 433 6.51 -3.02 12.02
C PHE A 433 5.94 -2.01 13.04
N VAL A 434 6.55 -0.81 13.09
CA VAL A 434 6.20 0.26 14.01
C VAL A 434 5.65 1.45 13.22
N GLN A 435 4.32 1.48 13.07
CA GLN A 435 3.57 2.59 12.50
C GLN A 435 2.88 3.40 13.64
N PRO A 436 3.50 4.48 14.15
CA PRO A 436 2.80 5.46 14.98
C PRO A 436 1.83 6.30 14.12
N PRO A 437 1.00 7.19 14.73
CA PRO A 437 0.18 8.14 14.00
C PRO A 437 0.98 8.98 13.00
N VAL A 438 0.32 9.45 11.93
CA VAL A 438 0.98 10.09 10.79
C VAL A 438 1.88 11.26 11.21
N PHE A 439 3.16 11.17 10.83
CA PHE A 439 4.24 12.11 11.17
C PHE A 439 4.62 12.22 12.66
N ALA A 440 4.01 11.45 13.57
CA ALA A 440 4.46 11.36 14.95
C ALA A 440 5.87 10.77 15.04
N ILE A 441 6.53 10.99 16.17
CA ILE A 441 7.83 10.38 16.49
C ILE A 441 7.53 9.18 17.39
N PRO A 442 8.03 7.97 17.10
CA PRO A 442 7.64 6.78 17.86
C PRO A 442 8.17 6.84 19.30
N PRO A 443 7.49 6.19 20.26
CA PRO A 443 7.93 6.11 21.64
C PRO A 443 9.15 5.19 21.78
N ARG A 444 9.75 5.19 22.97
CA ARG A 444 10.88 4.31 23.29
C ARG A 444 10.42 2.89 23.59
N PHE A 445 11.17 1.93 23.10
CA PHE A 445 11.06 0.51 23.40
C PHE A 445 12.32 -0.02 24.07
N GLU A 446 12.18 -1.14 24.75
CA GLU A 446 13.28 -1.98 25.22
C GLU A 446 13.58 -3.07 24.17
N GLU A 447 14.84 -3.49 24.07
CA GLU A 447 15.21 -4.53 23.10
C GLU A 447 14.55 -5.89 23.40
N ALA A 448 14.07 -6.11 24.63
CA ALA A 448 13.25 -7.26 25.00
C ALA A 448 11.83 -7.25 24.37
N GLU A 449 11.29 -6.07 24.08
CA GLU A 449 10.01 -5.87 23.38
C GLU A 449 10.20 -6.06 21.86
N LEU A 450 11.22 -5.40 21.30
CA LEU A 450 11.52 -5.43 19.87
C LEU A 450 12.12 -6.76 19.40
N LYS A 451 12.82 -7.49 20.29
CA LYS A 451 13.47 -8.79 20.07
C LYS A 451 14.41 -8.85 18.87
N GLY A 452 14.98 -7.72 18.43
CA GLY A 452 15.81 -7.69 17.22
C GLY A 452 15.05 -8.02 15.91
N ARG A 453 13.71 -7.96 15.91
CA ARG A 453 12.82 -8.26 14.77
C ARG A 453 11.80 -7.13 14.57
N CYS A 454 12.30 -5.95 14.17
CA CYS A 454 11.51 -4.72 14.09
C CYS A 454 11.91 -3.87 12.87
N ALA A 455 10.97 -3.09 12.33
CA ALA A 455 11.22 -2.07 11.31
C ALA A 455 10.30 -0.87 11.51
N TYR A 456 10.75 0.34 11.19
CA TYR A 456 9.94 1.56 11.32
C TYR A 456 9.19 1.83 10.01
N SER A 457 7.86 2.01 10.09
CA SER A 457 6.93 2.08 8.94
C SER A 457 6.19 3.44 8.78
N PRO A 458 6.87 4.59 8.80
CA PRO A 458 6.20 5.88 8.62
C PRO A 458 5.67 6.05 7.19
N HIS A 459 4.58 6.81 7.04
CA HIS A 459 4.02 7.19 5.74
C HIS A 459 4.53 8.55 5.27
N TYR A 460 4.58 8.78 3.95
CA TYR A 460 4.99 10.06 3.38
C TYR A 460 4.32 10.40 2.05
N TYR A 461 3.52 11.46 2.07
CA TYR A 461 2.97 12.10 0.88
C TYR A 461 3.43 13.56 0.75
N ASP A 462 3.60 14.03 -0.48
CA ASP A 462 3.77 15.46 -0.76
C ASP A 462 2.43 16.19 -0.55
N GLY A 463 2.20 16.66 0.68
CA GLY A 463 0.92 17.22 1.11
C GLY A 463 0.40 18.40 0.27
N LEU A 464 1.25 19.21 -0.37
CA LEU A 464 0.76 20.25 -1.29
C LEU A 464 0.23 19.63 -2.57
N THR A 465 0.97 18.71 -3.20
CA THR A 465 0.55 18.05 -4.44
C THR A 465 -0.67 17.15 -4.22
N LEU A 466 -0.75 16.45 -3.08
CA LEU A 466 -1.88 15.60 -2.71
C LEU A 466 -3.17 16.43 -2.55
N VAL A 467 -3.16 17.47 -1.70
CA VAL A 467 -4.37 18.25 -1.39
C VAL A 467 -4.75 19.22 -2.52
N THR A 468 -3.80 19.66 -3.36
CA THR A 468 -4.12 20.53 -4.51
C THR A 468 -4.27 19.80 -5.86
N ARG A 469 -3.99 18.48 -5.92
CA ARG A 469 -4.01 17.64 -7.14
C ARG A 469 -3.27 18.31 -8.31
N HIS A 470 -2.09 18.88 -8.02
CA HIS A 470 -1.32 19.71 -8.95
C HIS A 470 0.18 19.75 -8.60
N TRP A 471 1.06 19.29 -9.50
CA TRP A 471 2.51 19.46 -9.34
C TRP A 471 2.93 20.93 -9.52
N ASN A 472 3.13 21.66 -8.42
CA ASN A 472 3.40 23.09 -8.41
C ASN A 472 4.89 23.42 -8.73
N TRP A 473 5.16 24.62 -9.27
CA TRP A 473 6.53 25.13 -9.46
C TRP A 473 7.20 25.61 -8.16
N PHE A 474 6.44 25.61 -7.06
CA PHE A 474 6.86 25.84 -5.69
C PHE A 474 6.27 24.71 -4.81
N ASN A 475 6.81 24.51 -3.62
CA ASN A 475 6.24 23.60 -2.64
C ASN A 475 6.49 24.13 -1.20
N ALA A 476 6.09 23.41 -0.17
CA ALA A 476 6.39 23.70 1.23
C ALA A 476 6.97 22.46 1.94
N ASP A 477 7.85 22.69 2.90
CA ASP A 477 8.30 21.67 3.85
C ASP A 477 7.22 21.44 4.92
N ALA A 478 6.21 20.65 4.56
CA ALA A 478 5.03 20.42 5.37
C ALA A 478 5.37 19.69 6.69
N LEU A 479 6.19 18.63 6.62
CA LEU A 479 6.64 17.90 7.80
C LEU A 479 7.50 18.79 8.71
N GLY A 480 8.38 19.61 8.15
CA GLY A 480 9.14 20.60 8.90
C GLY A 480 8.25 21.66 9.55
N LEU A 481 7.19 22.12 8.87
CA LEU A 481 6.24 23.08 9.44
C LEU A 481 5.45 22.48 10.61
N LEU A 482 4.95 21.25 10.47
CA LEU A 482 4.28 20.50 11.54
C LEU A 482 5.21 20.28 12.74
N ARG A 483 6.47 19.88 12.49
CA ARG A 483 7.51 19.70 13.52
C ARG A 483 8.19 21.00 13.98
N GLY A 484 7.61 22.16 13.70
CA GLY A 484 8.08 23.45 14.24
C GLY A 484 9.44 23.95 13.75
N LYS A 485 10.01 23.37 12.67
CA LYS A 485 11.27 23.81 12.01
C LYS A 485 11.20 25.27 11.54
N TYR A 486 9.99 25.80 11.37
CA TYR A 486 9.71 27.12 10.80
C TYR A 486 8.81 27.97 11.69
N GLY A 487 9.25 29.20 12.00
CA GLY A 487 8.42 30.20 12.70
C GLY A 487 7.27 30.78 11.88
N SER A 488 7.13 30.42 10.60
CA SER A 488 5.97 30.76 9.76
C SER A 488 5.88 29.86 8.53
N ALA A 489 4.68 29.65 7.98
CA ALA A 489 4.50 28.89 6.74
C ALA A 489 5.30 29.47 5.56
N LEU A 490 5.48 30.80 5.49
CA LEU A 490 6.25 31.46 4.43
C LEU A 490 7.73 31.04 4.39
N SER A 491 8.34 30.67 5.52
CA SER A 491 9.72 30.19 5.55
C SER A 491 9.86 28.69 5.25
N ALA A 492 8.76 27.94 5.22
CA ALA A 492 8.73 26.55 4.74
C ALA A 492 8.72 26.46 3.19
N VAL A 493 8.37 27.54 2.49
CA VAL A 493 8.23 27.58 1.02
C VAL A 493 9.56 27.32 0.29
N LYS A 494 9.48 26.52 -0.78
CA LYS A 494 10.57 26.12 -1.67
C LYS A 494 10.22 26.54 -3.10
N LEU A 495 11.14 27.19 -3.81
CA LEU A 495 10.90 27.68 -5.18
C LEU A 495 11.75 26.91 -6.20
N GLY A 496 11.09 26.32 -7.19
CA GLY A 496 11.71 25.57 -8.28
C GLY A 496 12.11 24.13 -7.94
N GLU A 497 12.01 23.25 -8.94
CA GLU A 497 12.24 21.79 -8.91
C GLU A 497 13.39 21.34 -7.98
N LYS A 498 14.55 21.98 -8.08
CA LYS A 498 15.76 21.65 -7.30
C LYS A 498 15.60 21.87 -5.79
N ALA A 499 14.85 22.91 -5.40
CA ALA A 499 14.54 23.19 -4.01
C ALA A 499 13.45 22.25 -3.49
N ILE A 500 12.44 21.94 -4.33
CA ILE A 500 11.37 20.99 -4.02
C ILE A 500 11.96 19.60 -3.76
N ARG A 501 12.70 19.01 -4.70
CA ARG A 501 13.37 17.69 -4.52
C ARG A 501 14.32 17.63 -3.34
N THR A 502 15.01 18.74 -3.03
CA THR A 502 15.87 18.79 -1.83
C THR A 502 15.03 18.83 -0.54
N SER A 503 13.85 19.45 -0.55
CA SER A 503 12.91 19.42 0.57
C SER A 503 12.23 18.07 0.78
N LEU A 504 11.89 17.34 -0.28
CA LEU A 504 11.39 15.97 -0.16
C LEU A 504 12.47 15.08 0.48
N TYR A 505 13.72 15.19 0.00
CA TYR A 505 14.88 14.48 0.55
C TYR A 505 15.22 14.86 2.03
N GLU A 506 15.05 16.12 2.42
CA GLU A 506 15.17 16.53 3.84
C GLU A 506 14.06 15.94 4.71
N GLN A 507 12.80 15.92 4.24
CA GLN A 507 11.66 15.43 5.01
C GLN A 507 11.71 13.91 5.21
N LEU A 508 12.02 13.15 4.16
CA LEU A 508 12.26 11.70 4.26
C LEU A 508 13.50 11.38 5.11
N GLY A 509 14.50 12.26 5.11
CA GLY A 509 15.63 12.21 6.05
C GLY A 509 15.22 12.38 7.52
N TYR A 510 14.16 13.14 7.83
CA TYR A 510 13.63 13.25 9.20
C TYR A 510 12.89 11.99 9.62
N LEU A 511 12.04 11.43 8.75
CA LEU A 511 11.37 10.16 9.03
C LEU A 511 12.39 9.03 9.26
N LYS A 512 13.46 8.95 8.47
CA LYS A 512 14.53 7.97 8.75
C LYS A 512 15.25 8.23 10.08
N ALA A 513 15.46 9.49 10.47
CA ALA A 513 16.13 9.82 11.73
C ALA A 513 15.31 9.40 12.97
N ASP A 514 13.98 9.35 12.86
CA ASP A 514 13.09 8.96 13.96
C ASP A 514 13.28 7.51 14.42
N VAL A 515 13.81 6.61 13.58
CA VAL A 515 14.08 5.21 13.97
C VAL A 515 15.08 5.09 15.13
N LEU A 516 15.92 6.12 15.33
CA LEU A 516 16.87 6.22 16.44
C LEU A 516 16.18 6.52 17.79
N MET A 517 14.86 6.77 17.79
CA MET A 517 14.08 6.93 19.01
C MET A 517 13.56 5.59 19.56
N LEU A 518 13.53 4.53 18.75
CA LEU A 518 12.97 3.24 19.16
C LEU A 518 13.77 2.54 20.26
N GLY A 519 15.09 2.61 20.26
CA GLY A 519 15.91 1.80 21.16
C GLY A 519 17.40 2.09 21.08
N ALA A 520 18.22 1.12 21.52
CA ALA A 520 19.68 1.16 21.43
C ALA A 520 20.20 0.44 20.19
N ALA A 521 19.46 -0.54 19.66
CA ALA A 521 19.71 -1.17 18.38
C ALA A 521 19.24 -0.28 17.21
N THR A 522 19.73 -0.58 16.01
CA THR A 522 19.51 0.24 14.80
C THR A 522 18.68 -0.51 13.77
N TYR A 523 17.37 -0.29 13.83
CA TYR A 523 16.38 -0.94 12.97
C TYR A 523 16.25 -0.24 11.60
N PRO A 524 15.87 -0.96 10.52
CA PRO A 524 15.60 -0.35 9.21
C PRO A 524 14.34 0.52 9.21
N THR A 525 14.31 1.47 8.29
CA THR A 525 13.11 2.24 7.96
C THR A 525 12.60 1.85 6.58
N LEU A 526 11.27 1.74 6.46
CA LEU A 526 10.55 1.51 5.23
C LEU A 526 9.37 2.47 5.16
N ILE A 527 9.24 3.23 4.08
CA ILE A 527 8.10 4.13 3.90
C ILE A 527 6.89 3.30 3.46
N GLY A 528 5.93 3.08 4.35
CA GLY A 528 4.81 2.15 4.13
C GLY A 528 3.88 2.58 3.00
N GLU A 529 3.69 3.90 2.88
CA GLU A 529 3.00 4.54 1.77
C GLU A 529 3.74 5.77 1.27
N ILE A 530 3.89 5.83 -0.05
CA ILE A 530 4.34 7.01 -0.79
C ILE A 530 3.64 7.02 -2.14
N GLY A 531 3.14 8.16 -2.60
CA GLY A 531 2.33 8.22 -3.83
C GLY A 531 2.09 9.64 -4.34
N THR A 532 1.30 9.74 -5.41
CA THR A 532 0.85 11.02 -5.99
C THR A 532 -0.53 10.82 -6.63
N PRO A 533 -1.45 11.81 -6.56
CA PRO A 533 -2.74 11.66 -7.20
C PRO A 533 -2.61 11.66 -8.72
N PHE A 534 -3.33 10.78 -9.41
CA PHE A 534 -3.33 10.68 -10.87
C PHE A 534 -4.34 11.60 -11.55
N ASP A 535 -5.42 11.98 -10.86
CA ASP A 535 -6.51 12.85 -11.34
C ASP A 535 -6.14 14.35 -11.50
N MET A 536 -4.84 14.66 -11.59
CA MET A 536 -4.32 16.03 -11.57
C MET A 536 -4.96 16.96 -12.61
N ASP A 537 -4.99 18.25 -12.24
CA ASP A 537 -5.55 19.35 -13.05
C ASP A 537 -7.04 19.21 -13.43
N GLY A 538 -7.79 18.38 -12.68
CA GLY A 538 -9.17 18.06 -13.03
C GLY A 538 -9.24 16.99 -14.12
N LYS A 539 -8.51 15.87 -13.91
CA LYS A 539 -8.50 14.70 -14.80
C LYS A 539 -8.01 14.99 -16.22
N ARG A 540 -7.04 15.92 -16.33
CA ARG A 540 -6.41 16.31 -17.60
C ARG A 540 -5.79 15.14 -18.36
N ALA A 541 -5.16 14.20 -17.65
CA ALA A 541 -4.58 13.00 -18.23
C ALA A 541 -5.63 12.02 -18.78
N TYR A 542 -6.91 12.14 -18.38
CA TYR A 542 -8.01 11.30 -18.87
C TYR A 542 -8.71 11.95 -20.08
N GLY A 543 -8.27 13.15 -20.47
CA GLY A 543 -8.82 13.93 -21.59
C GLY A 543 -9.99 14.84 -21.23
N TRP A 544 -10.36 14.93 -19.95
CA TRP A 544 -11.52 15.68 -19.48
C TRP A 544 -11.33 17.21 -19.57
N THR A 545 -10.10 17.69 -19.73
CA THR A 545 -9.74 19.08 -20.01
C THR A 545 -9.11 19.25 -21.40
N ASP A 546 -8.94 20.51 -21.83
CA ASP A 546 -8.19 20.88 -23.04
C ASP A 546 -8.71 20.21 -24.34
N GLY A 547 -9.96 19.77 -24.37
CA GLY A 547 -10.58 19.08 -25.52
C GLY A 547 -9.91 17.73 -25.84
N GLY A 548 -9.58 16.92 -24.82
CA GLY A 548 -8.97 15.60 -25.02
C GLY A 548 -7.48 15.62 -25.39
N LYS A 549 -6.90 16.80 -25.63
CA LYS A 549 -5.52 16.99 -26.15
C LYS A 549 -4.43 16.26 -25.37
N TYR A 550 -4.66 15.98 -24.09
CA TYR A 550 -3.70 15.39 -23.17
C TYR A 550 -4.16 14.04 -22.60
N LYS A 551 -5.12 13.35 -23.23
CA LYS A 551 -5.46 11.96 -22.86
C LYS A 551 -4.20 11.08 -22.96
N GLY A 552 -3.84 10.38 -21.89
CA GLY A 552 -2.61 9.60 -21.72
C GLY A 552 -1.35 10.39 -21.30
N ASP A 553 -1.39 11.72 -21.20
CA ASP A 553 -0.25 12.54 -20.74
C ASP A 553 -0.12 12.55 -19.21
N TYR A 554 0.44 11.46 -18.69
CA TYR A 554 0.86 11.33 -17.28
C TYR A 554 2.14 12.12 -16.92
N GLY A 555 2.56 13.07 -17.77
CA GLY A 555 3.83 13.78 -17.66
C GLY A 555 3.94 14.78 -16.50
N ARG A 556 2.93 14.92 -15.64
CA ARG A 556 3.00 15.69 -14.37
C ARG A 556 3.09 14.77 -13.16
N GLN A 557 2.26 13.73 -13.16
CA GLN A 557 2.25 12.60 -12.25
C GLN A 557 3.63 11.93 -12.21
N GLU A 558 4.23 11.67 -13.39
CA GLU A 558 5.60 11.15 -13.51
C GLU A 558 6.62 12.03 -12.79
N LYS A 559 6.51 13.36 -12.89
CA LYS A 559 7.46 14.29 -12.25
C LYS A 559 7.30 14.33 -10.74
N ALA A 560 6.06 14.34 -10.25
CA ALA A 560 5.76 14.35 -8.82
C ALA A 560 6.16 13.02 -8.14
N LEU A 561 5.89 11.89 -8.80
CA LEU A 561 6.26 10.57 -8.32
C LEU A 561 7.78 10.36 -8.38
N ASP A 562 8.46 10.70 -9.49
CA ASP A 562 9.91 10.61 -9.58
C ASP A 562 10.64 11.53 -8.56
N ALA A 563 10.12 12.74 -8.33
CA ALA A 563 10.64 13.63 -7.29
C ALA A 563 10.55 13.04 -5.89
N SER A 564 9.45 12.32 -5.60
CA SER A 564 9.19 11.65 -4.32
C SER A 564 10.01 10.36 -4.15
N LEU A 565 10.00 9.47 -5.15
CA LEU A 565 10.71 8.19 -5.07
C LEU A 565 12.23 8.36 -5.10
N GLN A 566 12.76 9.37 -5.82
CA GLN A 566 14.20 9.67 -5.80
C GLN A 566 14.67 10.35 -4.52
N ALA A 567 13.76 10.92 -3.71
CA ALA A 567 14.10 11.38 -2.37
C ALA A 567 14.35 10.21 -1.39
N CYS A 568 13.95 8.98 -1.76
CA CYS A 568 14.26 7.75 -1.05
C CYS A 568 15.51 7.00 -1.57
N ASP A 569 16.22 7.55 -2.57
CA ASP A 569 17.49 7.01 -3.07
C ASP A 569 18.69 7.63 -2.32
N ALA A 570 19.77 6.86 -2.13
CA ALA A 570 20.98 7.32 -1.44
C ALA A 570 21.61 8.53 -2.14
N ARG A 571 21.97 9.59 -1.39
CA ARG A 571 22.56 10.80 -1.95
C ARG A 571 23.72 11.30 -1.11
N ARG A 572 24.91 11.28 -1.71
CA ARG A 572 26.17 11.72 -1.12
C ARG A 572 26.04 13.11 -0.48
N ALA A 573 26.34 13.19 0.82
CA ALA A 573 26.38 14.46 1.53
C ALA A 573 27.42 15.39 0.88
N LYS A 574 27.07 16.67 0.68
CA LYS A 574 28.04 17.67 0.23
C LYS A 574 29.10 17.87 1.32
N GLY A 575 30.32 17.42 1.07
CA GLY A 575 31.46 17.68 1.95
C GLY A 575 31.65 19.18 2.19
N LYS A 576 32.18 19.53 3.37
CA LYS A 576 32.43 20.91 3.78
C LYS A 576 33.19 21.67 2.67
N GLY A 577 32.62 22.79 2.22
CA GLY A 577 33.38 23.73 1.39
C GLY A 577 34.59 24.26 2.17
N LYS A 578 35.62 24.77 1.48
CA LYS A 578 36.76 25.43 2.13
C LYS A 578 36.34 26.77 2.73
N GLY A 579 35.74 26.70 3.92
CA GLY A 579 35.26 27.80 4.74
C GLY A 579 34.66 27.22 6.01
N GLY A 580 35.37 27.36 7.14
CA GLY A 580 34.97 26.78 8.41
C GLY A 580 33.89 27.61 9.09
N ASP A 581 32.64 27.19 8.96
CA ASP A 581 31.53 27.68 9.77
C ASP A 581 30.77 26.45 10.33
N GLU A 582 30.68 26.34 11.65
CA GLU A 582 30.26 25.10 12.34
C GLU A 582 28.75 25.12 12.62
N GLY A 583 27.95 25.01 11.56
CA GLY A 583 26.50 25.21 11.67
C GLY A 583 25.64 24.65 10.53
N GLY A 584 25.87 23.40 10.09
CA GLY A 584 24.94 22.77 9.14
C GLY A 584 25.46 21.53 8.41
N GLU A 585 25.41 20.37 9.07
CA GLU A 585 25.43 19.10 8.33
C GLU A 585 24.11 18.94 7.56
N SER A 586 24.20 18.45 6.31
CA SER A 586 23.02 18.20 5.49
C SER A 586 22.29 16.97 6.03
N ARG A 587 21.19 17.19 6.77
CA ARG A 587 20.30 16.16 7.34
C ARG A 587 19.54 15.41 6.24
N GLY A 588 20.26 14.59 5.49
CA GLY A 588 19.75 13.73 4.43
C GLY A 588 19.68 12.25 4.85
N ASN A 589 19.01 11.46 4.01
CA ASN A 589 18.83 10.02 4.13
C ASN A 589 20.16 9.23 4.28
N GLY A 590 21.23 9.71 3.62
CA GLY A 590 22.64 9.25 3.76
C GLY A 590 22.94 7.92 3.07
N GLU A 591 22.07 6.94 3.28
CA GLU A 591 21.93 5.70 2.52
C GLU A 591 20.54 5.74 1.82
N SER A 592 20.09 4.65 1.21
CA SER A 592 18.70 4.60 0.70
C SER A 592 17.69 4.42 1.85
N LEU A 593 16.42 4.72 1.56
CA LEU A 593 15.27 4.21 2.30
C LEU A 593 14.74 2.94 1.61
N ASN A 594 13.79 2.24 2.24
CA ASN A 594 12.92 1.26 1.58
C ASN A 594 11.53 1.90 1.36
N TRP A 595 10.71 1.41 0.42
CA TRP A 595 9.33 1.90 0.28
C TRP A 595 8.36 0.92 -0.38
N THR A 596 7.06 1.13 -0.13
CA THR A 596 5.91 0.60 -0.87
C THR A 596 5.06 1.76 -1.40
N VAL A 597 4.81 1.79 -2.70
CA VAL A 597 3.97 2.83 -3.33
C VAL A 597 2.50 2.57 -3.03
N TRP A 598 1.72 3.60 -2.75
CA TRP A 598 0.26 3.53 -2.78
C TRP A 598 -0.21 3.95 -4.19
N THR A 599 -0.89 3.11 -4.98
CA THR A 599 -1.30 1.70 -4.74
C THR A 599 -1.35 0.87 -6.04
N TYR A 600 -1.81 -0.38 -6.00
CA TYR A 600 -2.14 -1.17 -7.20
C TYR A 600 -3.56 -1.75 -7.11
N VAL A 601 -4.52 -1.13 -7.80
CA VAL A 601 -5.90 -1.62 -7.96
C VAL A 601 -6.01 -2.31 -9.32
N PRO A 602 -6.36 -3.61 -9.38
CA PRO A 602 -6.48 -4.37 -10.63
C PRO A 602 -7.88 -4.25 -11.28
N ASP A 603 -8.91 -4.02 -10.47
CA ASP A 603 -10.33 -4.29 -10.77
C ASP A 603 -11.23 -3.05 -10.56
N ASP A 604 -11.24 -2.47 -9.36
CA ASP A 604 -12.15 -1.37 -8.95
C ASP A 604 -11.81 0.00 -9.55
N HIS A 605 -10.70 0.13 -10.29
CA HIS A 605 -10.21 1.44 -10.74
C HIS A 605 -10.91 1.95 -12.00
N SER A 606 -11.41 3.20 -11.95
CA SER A 606 -11.92 3.93 -13.13
C SER A 606 -11.48 5.39 -13.14
N HIS A 607 -11.38 6.01 -14.32
CA HIS A 607 -11.16 7.45 -14.48
C HIS A 607 -12.32 8.29 -13.91
N GLU A 608 -13.48 7.70 -13.63
CA GLU A 608 -14.59 8.36 -12.94
C GLU A 608 -14.44 8.35 -11.41
N TRP A 609 -14.30 7.17 -10.80
CA TRP A 609 -14.32 7.02 -9.33
C TRP A 609 -12.94 6.91 -8.67
N GLY A 610 -11.87 6.89 -9.47
CA GLY A 610 -10.52 6.65 -9.01
C GLY A 610 -10.34 5.19 -8.55
N ASP A 611 -9.66 4.99 -7.43
CA ASP A 611 -9.34 3.69 -6.80
C ASP A 611 -10.57 2.98 -6.17
N GLY A 612 -11.79 3.32 -6.58
CA GLY A 612 -13.06 2.83 -6.02
C GLY A 612 -13.41 3.39 -4.63
N TRP A 613 -12.48 4.12 -3.99
CA TRP A 613 -12.63 4.61 -2.62
C TRP A 613 -12.51 6.15 -2.51
N ASN A 614 -13.52 6.80 -1.93
CA ASN A 614 -13.52 8.20 -1.47
C ASN A 614 -13.06 9.28 -2.50
N MET A 615 -13.22 9.00 -3.80
CA MET A 615 -12.66 9.83 -4.91
C MET A 615 -11.13 10.01 -4.81
N GLU A 616 -10.44 9.05 -4.20
CA GLU A 616 -8.98 8.90 -4.23
C GLU A 616 -8.56 8.23 -5.53
N ASP A 617 -7.39 8.60 -6.06
CA ASP A 617 -6.92 8.12 -7.36
C ASP A 617 -5.39 8.11 -7.36
N LEU A 618 -4.79 7.03 -6.84
CA LEU A 618 -3.35 6.85 -6.64
C LEU A 618 -2.83 5.53 -7.24
N SER A 619 -3.68 4.67 -7.81
CA SER A 619 -3.24 3.38 -8.37
C SER A 619 -2.27 3.54 -9.55
N LEU A 620 -1.26 2.69 -9.60
CA LEU A 620 -0.28 2.62 -10.69
C LEU A 620 -0.83 1.99 -11.98
N PHE A 621 -2.06 1.47 -11.94
CA PHE A 621 -2.75 0.80 -13.03
C PHE A 621 -4.19 1.32 -13.18
N SER A 622 -4.73 1.22 -14.39
CA SER A 622 -6.13 1.51 -14.73
C SER A 622 -6.57 0.62 -15.87
N VAL A 623 -7.77 0.04 -15.77
CA VAL A 623 -8.39 -0.70 -16.89
C VAL A 623 -8.81 0.25 -18.02
N ASP A 624 -9.18 1.50 -17.72
CA ASP A 624 -9.52 2.54 -18.72
C ASP A 624 -8.32 3.01 -19.57
N ASP A 625 -7.08 2.66 -19.16
CA ASP A 625 -5.85 2.90 -19.92
C ASP A 625 -5.36 1.65 -20.68
N LEU A 626 -6.16 0.58 -20.74
CA LEU A 626 -5.87 -0.60 -21.56
C LEU A 626 -6.19 -0.36 -23.03
N VAL A 627 -5.19 -0.57 -23.88
CA VAL A 627 -5.35 -0.72 -25.32
C VAL A 627 -5.47 -2.22 -25.60
N LEU A 628 -6.68 -2.66 -25.94
CA LEU A 628 -6.93 -3.99 -26.51
C LEU A 628 -6.59 -3.97 -28.01
N SER A 629 -6.16 -5.11 -28.55
CA SER A 629 -5.89 -5.25 -29.98
C SER A 629 -7.16 -5.49 -30.78
N GLU A 630 -7.41 -4.63 -31.78
CA GLU A 630 -8.43 -4.86 -32.81
C GLU A 630 -8.14 -6.19 -33.52
N GLY A 631 -8.96 -7.23 -33.25
CA GLY A 631 -8.80 -8.57 -33.83
C GLY A 631 -9.30 -9.75 -32.98
N GLU A 632 -9.58 -9.58 -31.69
CA GLU A 632 -10.00 -10.68 -30.79
C GLU A 632 -11.46 -10.61 -30.30
N TYR A 633 -12.24 -9.63 -30.76
CA TYR A 633 -13.67 -9.46 -30.43
C TYR A 633 -14.56 -9.43 -31.70
N GLU A 634 -14.76 -10.60 -32.33
CA GLU A 634 -15.82 -10.85 -33.32
C GLU A 634 -16.56 -12.19 -33.03
N SER A 635 -17.06 -12.37 -31.81
CA SER A 635 -18.12 -13.36 -31.50
C SER A 635 -18.74 -13.12 -30.11
N GLU A 636 -20.00 -13.53 -29.94
CA GLU A 636 -20.73 -13.64 -28.67
C GLU A 636 -21.17 -12.35 -27.93
N GLU A 637 -21.70 -11.35 -28.67
CA GLU A 637 -22.65 -10.37 -28.10
C GLU A 637 -23.84 -10.10 -29.05
N GLY A 638 -24.33 -11.14 -29.74
CA GLY A 638 -25.35 -11.00 -30.79
C GLY A 638 -26.13 -12.27 -31.09
N SER A 639 -26.75 -12.90 -30.08
CA SER A 639 -27.65 -14.05 -30.28
C SER A 639 -28.61 -14.32 -29.12
N ILE A 640 -29.32 -13.30 -28.63
CA ILE A 640 -30.54 -13.48 -27.81
C ILE A 640 -31.56 -12.43 -28.27
N LEU A 641 -32.78 -12.90 -28.61
CA LEU A 641 -33.87 -12.14 -29.25
C LEU A 641 -33.57 -11.79 -30.73
N ASP A 642 -34.50 -11.86 -31.69
CA ASP A 642 -35.94 -12.18 -31.63
C ASP A 642 -36.30 -13.38 -32.56
N ASP A 643 -37.35 -14.13 -32.19
CA ASP A 643 -38.16 -14.99 -33.07
C ASP A 643 -39.59 -14.38 -33.10
N ASP A 644 -40.38 -14.72 -34.13
CA ASP A 644 -41.73 -14.17 -34.46
C ASP A 644 -41.71 -12.66 -34.87
N ASP A 645 -42.31 -12.19 -35.98
CA ASP A 645 -43.47 -12.67 -36.76
C ASP A 645 -43.37 -12.26 -38.27
N GLU A 646 -44.28 -12.77 -39.14
CA GLU A 646 -44.20 -12.66 -40.61
C GLU A 646 -44.80 -11.38 -41.27
N ASP A 647 -44.23 -11.01 -42.43
CA ASP A 647 -44.77 -10.33 -43.62
C ASP A 647 -45.58 -9.00 -43.57
N GLY A 648 -45.14 -8.01 -44.37
CA GLY A 648 -45.88 -6.78 -44.65
C GLY A 648 -45.19 -5.79 -45.62
N ASP A 649 -45.24 -6.04 -46.94
CA ASP A 649 -44.69 -5.16 -47.99
C ASP A 649 -45.30 -3.74 -48.03
N VAL A 650 -44.49 -2.71 -48.36
CA VAL A 650 -44.62 -1.83 -49.57
C VAL A 650 -43.62 -0.65 -49.56
N GLU A 651 -43.31 -0.13 -50.76
CA GLU A 651 -42.20 0.77 -51.13
C GLU A 651 -42.08 2.16 -50.45
N ARG A 652 -40.86 2.71 -50.57
CA ARG A 652 -40.42 4.08 -50.20
C ARG A 652 -41.26 5.21 -50.82
N ARG A 653 -41.38 6.34 -50.09
CA ARG A 653 -41.24 7.72 -50.63
C ARG A 653 -40.97 8.77 -49.54
N GLU A 654 -40.29 9.84 -49.92
CA GLU A 654 -39.93 10.95 -49.02
C GLU A 654 -41.12 11.91 -48.74
N PRO A 655 -41.26 12.45 -47.51
CA PRO A 655 -42.32 13.40 -47.19
C PRO A 655 -41.95 14.86 -47.54
N ARG A 656 -42.86 15.57 -48.20
CA ARG A 656 -42.89 17.05 -48.25
C ARG A 656 -43.94 17.56 -47.26
N LYS A 657 -43.64 18.66 -46.55
CA LYS A 657 -44.65 19.48 -45.85
C LYS A 657 -45.64 20.08 -46.86
N PRO A 658 -46.93 20.31 -46.53
CA PRO A 658 -47.31 21.56 -45.83
C PRO A 658 -48.55 21.50 -44.89
N HIS A 659 -48.65 22.56 -44.06
CA HIS A 659 -49.81 23.30 -43.54
C HIS A 659 -51.24 22.70 -43.35
N ASP A 660 -51.76 23.02 -42.15
CA ASP A 660 -53.07 23.60 -41.78
C ASP A 660 -54.43 22.95 -42.18
N GLY A 661 -55.38 22.99 -41.25
CA GLY A 661 -56.82 22.99 -41.55
C GLY A 661 -57.76 22.37 -40.50
N ASP A 662 -58.22 23.20 -39.56
CA ASP A 662 -59.60 23.23 -38.98
C ASP A 662 -60.23 21.99 -38.28
N GLU A 663 -61.19 22.12 -37.36
CA GLU A 663 -61.42 23.10 -36.27
C GLU A 663 -62.49 22.53 -35.29
N TYR A 664 -62.85 23.29 -34.25
CA TYR A 664 -63.90 23.03 -33.23
C TYR A 664 -63.68 21.90 -32.20
N LYS A 665 -64.06 22.02 -30.92
CA LYS A 665 -64.11 23.10 -29.90
C LYS A 665 -65.03 22.61 -28.76
N ASP A 666 -64.54 22.65 -27.51
CA ASP A 666 -65.28 23.29 -26.42
C ASP A 666 -64.30 23.77 -25.32
N SER A 667 -64.82 24.32 -24.23
CA SER A 667 -64.23 25.35 -23.38
C SER A 667 -64.56 25.09 -21.89
N ASP A 668 -64.02 25.78 -20.86
CA ASP A 668 -62.98 26.81 -20.72
C ASP A 668 -62.38 26.70 -19.30
N ALA A 669 -61.08 26.97 -19.12
CA ALA A 669 -60.47 27.25 -17.80
C ALA A 669 -59.06 27.85 -17.96
N HIS A 670 -58.82 29.04 -17.39
CA HIS A 670 -57.57 29.77 -17.61
C HIS A 670 -56.36 29.21 -16.83
N THR A 671 -55.22 29.13 -17.51
CA THR A 671 -53.89 29.37 -16.94
C THR A 671 -53.04 30.08 -18.00
N ARG A 672 -52.29 31.12 -17.61
CA ARG A 672 -51.41 31.85 -18.55
C ARG A 672 -50.01 31.25 -18.54
N VAL A 673 -49.57 30.79 -19.70
CA VAL A 673 -48.16 30.54 -20.02
C VAL A 673 -47.55 31.85 -20.55
N LEU A 674 -46.29 32.11 -20.20
CA LEU A 674 -45.41 33.04 -20.92
C LEU A 674 -44.19 32.25 -21.42
N GLU A 675 -43.53 32.80 -22.44
CA GLU A 675 -42.65 32.04 -23.34
C GLU A 675 -41.40 31.47 -22.66
N VAL A 676 -40.99 30.28 -23.12
CA VAL A 676 -39.70 29.66 -22.77
C VAL A 676 -38.64 30.19 -23.74
N GLU A 677 -37.59 30.80 -23.21
CA GLU A 677 -36.39 31.14 -24.00
C GLU A 677 -35.49 29.91 -24.19
N ASP A 678 -34.76 29.89 -25.30
CA ASP A 678 -33.92 28.78 -25.77
C ASP A 678 -32.69 28.53 -24.84
N GLU A 679 -32.61 27.35 -24.22
CA GLU A 679 -31.61 27.05 -23.17
C GLU A 679 -30.16 27.06 -23.69
N ASP A 680 -29.93 26.67 -24.95
CA ASP A 680 -28.58 26.68 -25.55
C ASP A 680 -28.01 28.11 -25.65
N ALA A 681 -28.87 29.12 -25.84
CA ALA A 681 -28.50 30.52 -25.85
C ALA A 681 -28.12 31.05 -24.45
N LEU A 682 -28.76 30.53 -23.39
CA LEU A 682 -28.43 30.83 -22.00
C LEU A 682 -27.11 30.16 -21.58
N HIS A 683 -26.91 28.89 -21.92
CA HIS A 683 -25.68 28.16 -21.64
C HIS A 683 -24.47 28.84 -22.31
N SER A 684 -24.61 29.22 -23.58
CA SER A 684 -23.58 29.95 -24.34
C SER A 684 -23.23 31.31 -23.72
N ARG A 685 -24.21 32.04 -23.17
CA ARG A 685 -23.98 33.31 -22.46
C ARG A 685 -23.32 33.11 -21.10
N ALA A 686 -23.63 32.03 -20.38
CA ALA A 686 -23.00 31.72 -19.09
C ALA A 686 -21.49 31.47 -19.24
N VAL A 687 -21.07 30.65 -20.22
CA VAL A 687 -19.65 30.38 -20.50
C VAL A 687 -18.89 31.68 -20.84
N LEU A 688 -19.46 32.53 -21.70
CA LEU A 688 -18.88 33.82 -22.10
C LEU A 688 -18.89 34.90 -20.99
N LEU A 689 -19.51 34.63 -19.84
CA LEU A 689 -19.41 35.44 -18.62
C LEU A 689 -18.39 34.85 -17.64
N MET A 690 -18.36 33.52 -17.50
CA MET A 690 -17.36 32.80 -16.70
C MET A 690 -15.92 33.12 -17.14
N ASP A 691 -15.62 33.03 -18.45
CA ASP A 691 -14.27 33.32 -18.94
C ASP A 691 -13.88 34.79 -18.79
N ARG A 692 -14.83 35.74 -18.89
CA ARG A 692 -14.53 37.17 -18.59
C ARG A 692 -14.22 37.40 -17.12
N HIS A 693 -14.93 36.73 -16.20
CA HIS A 693 -14.59 36.77 -14.78
C HIS A 693 -13.27 36.07 -14.45
N ARG A 694 -12.92 35.00 -15.17
CA ARG A 694 -11.62 34.31 -15.07
C ARG A 694 -10.47 35.24 -15.50
N ASP A 695 -10.61 35.89 -16.65
CA ASP A 695 -9.59 36.78 -17.21
C ASP A 695 -9.37 38.03 -16.34
N GLN A 696 -10.45 38.57 -15.73
CA GLN A 696 -10.35 39.64 -14.74
C GLN A 696 -9.64 39.18 -13.46
N ARG A 697 -10.00 38.03 -12.90
CA ARG A 697 -9.34 37.47 -11.69
C ARG A 697 -7.86 37.18 -11.95
N GLU A 698 -7.47 36.76 -13.15
CA GLU A 698 -6.06 36.61 -13.51
C GLU A 698 -5.30 37.95 -13.50
N ARG A 699 -5.89 39.02 -14.05
CA ARG A 699 -5.27 40.35 -14.07
C ARG A 699 -5.10 40.91 -12.65
N GLU A 700 -6.11 40.77 -11.81
CA GLU A 700 -6.07 41.16 -10.40
C GLU A 700 -5.02 40.35 -9.60
N ARG A 701 -4.96 39.03 -9.81
CA ARG A 701 -3.95 38.14 -9.19
C ARG A 701 -2.51 38.48 -9.63
N LYS A 702 -2.31 38.79 -10.91
CA LYS A 702 -1.02 39.25 -11.47
C LYS A 702 -0.61 40.61 -10.91
N GLY A 703 -1.55 41.53 -10.71
CA GLY A 703 -1.32 42.83 -10.06
C GLY A 703 -0.93 42.70 -8.58
N SER A 704 -1.71 41.94 -7.80
CA SER A 704 -1.46 41.72 -6.37
C SER A 704 -0.09 41.09 -6.10
N MET A 705 0.28 40.06 -6.87
CA MET A 705 1.55 39.35 -6.69
C MET A 705 2.78 40.24 -7.01
N ARG A 706 2.65 41.24 -7.88
CA ARG A 706 3.72 42.22 -8.17
C ARG A 706 3.98 43.13 -6.96
N ALA A 707 2.92 43.65 -6.33
CA ALA A 707 3.05 44.47 -5.11
C ALA A 707 3.73 43.72 -3.95
N VAL A 708 3.50 42.41 -3.83
CA VAL A 708 4.21 41.56 -2.85
C VAL A 708 5.70 41.45 -3.18
N MET A 709 6.07 41.25 -4.44
CA MET A 709 7.49 41.17 -4.85
C MET A 709 8.25 42.48 -4.62
N ASP A 710 7.62 43.63 -4.88
CA ASP A 710 8.23 44.94 -4.68
C ASP A 710 8.43 45.25 -3.17
N SER A 711 7.49 44.85 -2.32
CA SER A 711 7.62 44.93 -0.84
C SER A 711 8.81 44.11 -0.31
N VAL A 712 9.05 42.92 -0.86
CA VAL A 712 10.19 42.05 -0.48
C VAL A 712 11.52 42.65 -0.94
N ARG A 713 11.58 43.32 -2.10
CA ARG A 713 12.81 43.95 -2.63
C ARG A 713 13.20 45.25 -1.91
N GLY A 714 12.27 45.95 -1.27
CA GLY A 714 12.51 47.28 -0.69
C GLY A 714 13.44 47.35 0.53
N LYS A 715 13.71 46.25 1.23
CA LYS A 715 14.40 46.25 2.54
C LYS A 715 15.91 45.97 2.49
N SER A 716 16.65 46.67 1.61
CA SER A 716 18.14 46.69 1.69
C SER A 716 18.78 47.96 1.11
N LYS A 717 18.89 49.02 1.92
CA LYS A 717 19.96 50.05 1.87
C LYS A 717 20.00 50.83 3.19
N ARG A 718 21.19 51.33 3.57
CA ARG A 718 21.54 51.80 4.93
C ARG A 718 21.06 53.23 5.24
N ARG A 719 20.94 53.55 6.54
CA ARG A 719 21.58 54.77 7.08
C ARG A 719 22.01 54.62 8.55
N THR A 720 23.13 55.24 8.89
CA THR A 720 23.79 55.22 10.22
C THR A 720 23.85 56.63 10.79
N THR A 721 23.45 56.83 12.05
CA THR A 721 23.79 58.01 12.86
C THR A 721 23.72 57.69 14.36
N THR A 722 24.42 58.47 15.17
CA THR A 722 24.73 58.20 16.60
C THR A 722 23.80 58.90 17.60
N SER A 723 23.50 58.28 18.74
CA SER A 723 23.35 58.98 20.03
C SER A 723 23.61 58.06 21.25
N ARG A 724 23.66 58.65 22.46
CA ARG A 724 24.25 58.14 23.71
C ARG A 724 23.24 57.46 24.67
N ARG A 725 23.77 56.62 25.60
CA ARG A 725 23.42 56.36 27.03
C ARG A 725 21.91 56.33 27.46
N THR A 726 21.46 55.49 28.40
CA THR A 726 22.05 55.09 29.71
C THR A 726 21.70 53.65 30.17
N ASP A 727 22.51 53.13 31.09
CA ASP A 727 22.32 52.13 32.18
C ASP A 727 20.89 51.53 32.39
N ARG A 728 20.70 50.26 32.80
CA ARG A 728 21.37 49.52 33.91
C ARG A 728 21.43 47.98 33.74
N GLN A 729 22.33 47.36 34.52
CA GLN A 729 22.40 45.92 34.91
C GLN A 729 21.46 45.61 36.13
N PRO A 730 21.38 44.39 36.72
CA PRO A 730 22.04 43.08 36.48
C PRO A 730 21.01 41.94 36.17
N ALA A 731 21.26 40.62 36.20
CA ALA A 731 22.33 39.78 36.77
C ALA A 731 22.67 38.53 35.91
N ARG A 732 23.67 37.74 36.33
CA ARG A 732 24.29 36.64 35.56
C ARG A 732 25.05 35.66 36.48
N ARG A 733 25.23 34.40 36.03
CA ARG A 733 26.12 33.32 36.57
C ARG A 733 25.65 32.59 37.86
N PRO A 734 26.21 31.40 38.22
CA PRO A 734 26.87 30.33 37.42
C PRO A 734 26.35 28.89 37.76
N PRO A 735 26.90 27.79 37.18
CA PRO A 735 26.48 26.40 37.43
C PRO A 735 27.48 25.59 38.31
N MET A 736 27.16 24.32 38.65
CA MET A 736 28.17 23.23 38.66
C MET A 736 27.63 21.79 38.79
N ASN A 737 28.21 20.90 37.96
CA ASN A 737 28.68 19.52 38.20
C ASN A 737 27.78 18.36 38.68
N SER A 738 28.19 17.18 38.21
CA SER A 738 27.68 15.82 38.48
C SER A 738 28.35 15.13 39.67
N ARG A 739 27.76 14.02 40.15
CA ARG A 739 28.54 12.80 40.51
C ARG A 739 27.72 11.51 40.64
N THR A 740 28.33 10.45 40.11
CA THR A 740 28.30 9.00 40.41
C THR A 740 27.42 8.43 41.55
N ALA A 741 26.91 7.23 41.32
CA ALA A 741 26.17 6.38 42.26
C ALA A 741 27.03 5.67 43.32
N THR A 742 26.35 5.11 44.34
CA THR A 742 26.78 3.95 45.15
C THR A 742 25.56 3.17 45.64
N SER A 743 25.75 1.87 45.90
CA SER A 743 24.70 0.94 46.36
C SER A 743 24.73 0.73 47.88
N SER A 744 23.63 0.19 48.43
CA SER A 744 23.61 -0.59 49.68
C SER A 744 22.35 -1.46 49.71
N ALA A 745 22.45 -2.65 50.28
CA ALA A 745 21.35 -3.61 50.43
C ALA A 745 21.44 -4.31 51.79
N MET A 746 20.30 -4.61 52.40
CA MET A 746 20.02 -5.53 53.55
C MET A 746 18.49 -5.53 53.75
N SER A 747 17.78 -6.62 54.11
CA SER A 747 18.16 -8.03 54.30
C SER A 747 16.93 -8.95 54.13
N LEU A 748 17.17 -10.26 54.14
CA LEU A 748 16.17 -11.32 54.42
C LEU A 748 15.63 -11.18 55.89
N ASP A 749 14.57 -11.85 56.38
CA ASP A 749 14.41 -13.32 56.36
C ASP A 749 13.03 -13.91 56.75
N THR A 750 12.79 -15.14 56.27
CA THR A 750 11.96 -16.28 56.77
C THR A 750 10.49 -16.18 57.28
N LEU A 751 9.67 -17.06 56.65
CA LEU A 751 8.74 -18.08 57.23
C LEU A 751 7.40 -17.70 57.92
N GLY A 752 6.31 -18.35 57.46
CA GLY A 752 5.04 -18.47 58.19
C GLY A 752 3.85 -19.02 57.37
N GLY A 753 3.50 -20.30 57.55
CA GLY A 753 2.20 -20.92 57.18
C GLY A 753 1.84 -21.99 58.23
N PRO A 754 0.86 -22.91 58.04
CA PRO A 754 -0.13 -23.09 56.96
C PRO A 754 -1.57 -23.31 57.54
N SER A 755 -2.36 -24.27 57.00
CA SER A 755 -3.73 -24.73 57.40
C SER A 755 -4.90 -23.91 56.82
N THR A 756 -5.95 -24.40 56.11
CA THR A 756 -6.66 -25.69 55.83
C THR A 756 -7.92 -26.00 56.69
N ALA A 757 -8.82 -26.85 56.12
CA ALA A 757 -10.17 -27.29 56.58
C ALA A 757 -11.33 -26.27 56.39
N ALA A 758 -12.61 -26.63 56.18
CA ALA A 758 -13.36 -27.89 55.84
C ALA A 758 -14.72 -27.46 55.21
N ALA A 759 -15.35 -28.08 54.20
CA ALA A 759 -15.81 -29.47 53.97
C ALA A 759 -17.19 -29.84 54.60
N SER A 760 -18.26 -29.88 53.79
CA SER A 760 -19.50 -30.69 53.89
C SER A 760 -20.40 -30.41 52.65
N ALA A 761 -21.13 -31.30 51.94
CA ALA A 761 -21.42 -32.75 51.96
C ALA A 761 -22.91 -33.11 52.19
N MET A 762 -23.52 -33.74 51.17
CA MET A 762 -24.66 -34.69 51.19
C MET A 762 -26.06 -34.27 51.70
N SER A 763 -27.06 -34.44 50.81
CA SER A 763 -28.30 -35.18 51.13
C SER A 763 -28.95 -35.73 49.85
N LEU A 764 -29.75 -36.79 49.96
CA LEU A 764 -30.46 -37.44 48.84
C LEU A 764 -31.96 -37.05 48.79
N GLY A 765 -32.55 -37.15 47.61
CA GLY A 765 -33.99 -37.22 47.36
C GLY A 765 -34.29 -38.25 46.25
N LEU A 766 -35.45 -38.91 46.26
CA LEU A 766 -35.76 -40.09 45.44
C LEU A 766 -37.23 -40.13 44.98
N HIS A 767 -37.50 -40.89 43.89
CA HIS A 767 -38.82 -41.35 43.38
C HIS A 767 -39.72 -40.30 42.67
N LEU A 768 -40.64 -40.61 41.73
CA LEU A 768 -40.91 -41.80 40.85
C LEU A 768 -41.96 -41.46 39.75
N GLY A 769 -41.88 -42.07 38.55
CA GLY A 769 -42.95 -42.20 37.51
C GLY A 769 -43.38 -40.93 36.74
N GLY A 770 -43.95 -40.95 35.52
CA GLY A 770 -44.20 -41.97 34.46
C GLY A 770 -44.24 -41.25 33.08
N GLU A 771 -44.04 -41.86 31.90
CA GLU A 771 -44.94 -42.75 31.12
C GLU A 771 -46.35 -42.11 30.89
N ASP A 772 -46.90 -41.96 29.67
CA ASP A 772 -46.78 -42.69 28.38
C ASP A 772 -46.63 -41.72 27.15
N ALA A 773 -45.95 -42.08 26.04
CA ALA A 773 -46.43 -42.72 24.79
C ALA A 773 -47.52 -41.94 23.99
N GLN A 774 -47.52 -41.88 22.65
CA GLN A 774 -47.17 -42.94 21.67
C GLN A 774 -46.33 -42.46 20.46
N ARG A 775 -45.56 -43.38 19.86
CA ARG A 775 -44.94 -43.23 18.52
C ARG A 775 -44.91 -44.58 17.78
N THR A 776 -45.74 -44.75 16.76
CA THR A 776 -45.88 -46.02 16.01
C THR A 776 -44.71 -46.26 15.03
N ARG A 777 -44.35 -47.52 14.76
CA ARG A 777 -43.11 -47.87 14.04
C ARG A 777 -43.21 -49.18 13.23
N GLN A 778 -42.98 -49.11 11.92
CA GLN A 778 -42.44 -50.19 11.05
C GLN A 778 -41.82 -49.52 9.79
N ARG A 779 -40.59 -49.82 9.32
CA ARG A 779 -40.07 -51.07 8.67
C ARG A 779 -40.73 -51.29 7.28
N ARG A 780 -40.03 -51.65 6.18
CA ARG A 780 -38.68 -52.23 5.95
C ARG A 780 -38.38 -52.19 4.42
N ILE A 781 -37.13 -52.12 3.91
CA ILE A 781 -36.35 -53.21 3.22
C ILE A 781 -35.14 -52.59 2.48
N THR A 782 -34.10 -53.40 2.19
CA THR A 782 -32.81 -53.04 1.56
C THR A 782 -32.56 -53.73 0.20
N ARG A 783 -31.76 -53.10 -0.67
CA ARG A 783 -30.80 -53.66 -1.68
C ARG A 783 -30.13 -52.47 -2.40
N LYS A 784 -28.83 -52.41 -2.76
CA LYS A 784 -27.81 -53.36 -3.30
C LYS A 784 -28.01 -53.81 -4.75
N THR A 785 -27.13 -53.31 -5.64
CA THR A 785 -26.80 -53.83 -6.99
C THR A 785 -25.29 -53.66 -7.23
N SER A 786 -24.67 -54.54 -8.02
CA SER A 786 -23.25 -54.51 -8.43
C SER A 786 -23.00 -55.46 -9.61
N ALA A 787 -22.02 -55.14 -10.47
CA ALA A 787 -21.58 -55.94 -11.64
C ALA A 787 -22.62 -56.06 -12.80
N SER A 788 -22.24 -56.37 -14.05
CA SER A 788 -20.93 -56.82 -14.57
C SER A 788 -20.55 -56.25 -15.96
N THR A 789 -19.24 -56.27 -16.22
CA THR A 789 -18.51 -55.93 -17.46
C THR A 789 -18.93 -56.64 -18.76
N LEU A 790 -18.58 -56.03 -19.89
CA LEU A 790 -18.07 -56.70 -21.10
C LEU A 790 -16.89 -55.92 -21.71
N SER A 791 -16.10 -56.53 -22.60
CA SER A 791 -14.80 -56.00 -23.07
C SER A 791 -14.47 -56.41 -24.51
N SER A 792 -13.85 -55.52 -25.29
CA SER A 792 -13.13 -55.81 -26.54
C SER A 792 -12.18 -54.66 -26.91
N SER A 793 -11.18 -54.92 -27.76
CA SER A 793 -9.93 -54.13 -27.82
C SER A 793 -9.60 -53.46 -29.16
N SER A 794 -8.61 -52.57 -29.13
CA SER A 794 -7.57 -52.30 -30.15
C SER A 794 -7.78 -51.24 -31.27
N THR A 795 -6.84 -50.26 -31.26
CA THR A 795 -6.08 -49.69 -32.40
C THR A 795 -6.78 -48.95 -33.56
N SER A 796 -6.68 -47.61 -33.60
CA SER A 796 -5.56 -46.87 -34.27
C SER A 796 -5.98 -45.53 -34.93
N LEU A 797 -4.94 -44.75 -35.30
CA LEU A 797 -4.94 -43.61 -36.25
C LEU A 797 -5.71 -42.33 -35.87
N SER A 798 -4.93 -41.32 -35.44
CA SER A 798 -5.35 -39.91 -35.39
C SER A 798 -5.30 -39.26 -36.79
N PRO A 799 -6.20 -38.30 -37.08
CA PRO A 799 -5.89 -37.15 -37.91
C PRO A 799 -5.46 -35.97 -37.03
N ARG A 800 -4.25 -35.43 -37.24
CA ARG A 800 -3.82 -34.17 -36.60
C ARG A 800 -4.54 -32.99 -37.26
N LEU A 801 -5.33 -32.24 -36.50
CA LEU A 801 -5.75 -30.88 -36.87
C LEU A 801 -5.19 -29.91 -35.84
N ARG A 802 -4.20 -29.10 -36.26
CA ARG A 802 -3.69 -27.97 -35.48
C ARG A 802 -4.75 -26.85 -35.50
N ARG A 803 -5.15 -26.34 -34.34
CA ARG A 803 -5.82 -25.04 -34.21
C ARG A 803 -4.78 -23.90 -34.15
N PRO A 804 -5.17 -22.63 -34.41
CA PRO A 804 -4.29 -21.47 -34.23
C PRO A 804 -3.93 -21.22 -32.77
N SER A 805 -2.94 -20.36 -32.52
CA SER A 805 -2.37 -20.10 -31.20
C SER A 805 -2.86 -18.78 -30.58
N SER A 806 -3.88 -18.83 -29.73
CA SER A 806 -4.30 -17.72 -28.85
C SER A 806 -5.19 -18.20 -27.68
N ASP A 807 -4.74 -19.24 -26.95
CA ASP A 807 -5.43 -19.78 -25.77
C ASP A 807 -5.28 -18.87 -24.53
N LEU A 808 -5.75 -17.62 -24.61
CA LEU A 808 -5.82 -16.68 -23.48
C LEU A 808 -7.16 -16.78 -22.75
N THR A 809 -7.16 -16.70 -21.42
CA THR A 809 -8.43 -16.63 -20.65
C THR A 809 -9.04 -15.23 -20.74
N PRO A 810 -10.37 -15.09 -20.58
CA PRO A 810 -11.01 -13.78 -20.46
C PRO A 810 -10.41 -12.91 -19.34
N GLY A 811 -9.97 -13.52 -18.24
CA GLY A 811 -9.26 -12.84 -17.15
C GLY A 811 -7.90 -12.29 -17.58
N GLN A 812 -7.12 -13.04 -18.37
CA GLN A 812 -5.85 -12.58 -18.92
C GLN A 812 -6.02 -11.43 -19.92
N ILE A 813 -7.10 -11.45 -20.71
CA ILE A 813 -7.45 -10.36 -21.64
C ILE A 813 -7.87 -9.10 -20.86
N ARG A 814 -8.78 -9.21 -19.89
CA ARG A 814 -9.17 -8.11 -18.98
C ARG A 814 -7.98 -7.54 -18.20
N ALA A 815 -7.06 -8.39 -17.75
CA ALA A 815 -5.84 -7.99 -17.07
C ALA A 815 -4.80 -7.32 -18.00
N GLY A 816 -5.07 -7.20 -19.30
CA GLY A 816 -4.20 -6.51 -20.26
C GLY A 816 -2.92 -7.26 -20.60
N TYR A 817 -2.95 -8.59 -20.69
CA TYR A 817 -1.80 -9.38 -21.12
C TYR A 817 -1.31 -8.99 -22.52
N SER A 818 -0.02 -9.19 -22.79
CA SER A 818 0.53 -9.10 -24.15
C SER A 818 1.75 -10.01 -24.28
N PRO A 819 1.93 -10.73 -25.40
CA PRO A 819 3.15 -11.51 -25.64
C PRO A 819 4.38 -10.63 -25.86
N ASP A 820 4.19 -9.34 -26.20
CA ASP A 820 5.26 -8.34 -26.28
C ASP A 820 5.55 -7.77 -24.87
N PRO A 821 6.72 -8.04 -24.26
CA PRO A 821 6.97 -7.66 -22.87
C PRO A 821 7.03 -6.14 -22.65
N TYR A 822 7.37 -5.34 -23.68
CA TYR A 822 7.37 -3.88 -23.54
C TYR A 822 5.94 -3.34 -23.52
N LYS A 823 5.07 -3.84 -24.40
CA LYS A 823 3.63 -3.51 -24.35
C LYS A 823 3.00 -4.00 -23.05
N PHE A 824 3.24 -5.23 -22.63
CA PHE A 824 2.69 -5.82 -21.41
C PHE A 824 2.96 -4.98 -20.15
N LEU A 825 4.18 -4.43 -20.03
CA LEU A 825 4.59 -3.58 -18.90
C LEU A 825 4.24 -2.09 -19.07
N THR A 826 3.62 -1.67 -20.18
CA THR A 826 3.18 -0.28 -20.42
C THR A 826 1.66 -0.14 -20.63
N ASN A 827 0.96 -1.21 -20.98
CA ASN A 827 -0.50 -1.21 -21.14
C ASN A 827 -1.20 -1.01 -19.78
N GLY A 828 -2.16 -0.09 -19.69
CA GLY A 828 -2.82 0.29 -18.44
C GLY A 828 -1.91 0.96 -17.39
N ALA A 829 -0.64 1.23 -17.70
CA ALA A 829 0.38 1.58 -16.71
C ALA A 829 0.59 3.10 -16.56
N ARG A 830 0.18 3.66 -15.41
CA ARG A 830 0.10 5.11 -15.21
C ARG A 830 1.40 5.67 -14.63
N ALA A 831 2.00 6.66 -15.32
CA ALA A 831 3.32 7.23 -14.99
C ALA A 831 4.46 6.20 -14.78
N VAL A 832 4.37 5.02 -15.42
CA VAL A 832 5.23 3.83 -15.19
C VAL A 832 6.74 4.12 -15.14
N ARG A 833 7.21 5.08 -15.94
CA ARG A 833 8.62 5.50 -16.00
C ARG A 833 9.16 6.06 -14.68
N ALA A 834 8.34 6.56 -13.77
CA ALA A 834 8.78 7.09 -12.47
C ALA A 834 9.08 5.98 -11.44
N PHE A 835 8.23 4.95 -11.35
CA PHE A 835 8.35 3.88 -10.35
C PHE A 835 9.11 2.66 -10.87
N ALA A 836 8.93 2.27 -12.15
CA ALA A 836 9.73 1.23 -12.80
C ALA A 836 11.10 1.80 -13.21
N ARG A 837 11.86 2.26 -12.21
CA ARG A 837 13.19 2.88 -12.29
C ARG A 837 14.30 1.83 -12.02
N PRO A 838 15.54 2.03 -12.47
CA PRO A 838 16.67 1.18 -12.06
C PRO A 838 17.09 1.47 -10.60
N TRP A 839 17.37 0.42 -9.83
CA TRP A 839 17.76 0.52 -8.41
C TRP A 839 18.54 -0.73 -7.94
N PRO A 840 19.39 -0.63 -6.90
CA PRO A 840 20.16 -1.77 -6.39
C PRO A 840 19.32 -2.65 -5.45
N VAL A 841 19.08 -3.90 -5.84
CA VAL A 841 18.27 -4.89 -5.09
C VAL A 841 19.03 -5.49 -3.91
N LYS A 842 20.29 -5.87 -4.13
CA LYS A 842 21.19 -6.41 -3.11
C LYS A 842 22.57 -5.79 -3.26
N VAL A 843 23.22 -5.34 -2.18
CA VAL A 843 24.52 -4.66 -2.23
C VAL A 843 25.56 -5.36 -1.36
N VAL A 844 26.74 -5.59 -1.94
CA VAL A 844 27.96 -6.02 -1.22
C VAL A 844 28.66 -4.76 -0.71
N GLY A 845 28.38 -4.36 0.53
CA GLY A 845 28.78 -3.07 1.08
C GLY A 845 27.64 -2.04 1.05
N ARG A 846 27.96 -0.75 0.89
CA ARG A 846 26.99 0.35 1.06
C ARG A 846 26.83 1.18 -0.21
N ALA A 847 25.60 1.35 -0.68
CA ALA A 847 25.27 2.32 -1.73
C ALA A 847 25.26 3.75 -1.14
N VAL A 848 26.29 4.55 -1.45
CA VAL A 848 26.47 5.92 -0.93
C VAL A 848 25.96 7.00 -1.88
N GLU A 849 25.70 6.64 -3.13
CA GLU A 849 25.04 7.48 -4.12
C GLU A 849 24.26 6.58 -5.10
N VAL A 850 22.98 6.86 -5.29
CA VAL A 850 22.07 6.21 -6.24
C VAL A 850 21.30 7.32 -6.94
N ASN A 851 21.46 7.44 -8.26
CA ASN A 851 20.81 8.50 -9.02
C ASN A 851 20.38 7.99 -10.40
N PHE A 852 19.07 8.00 -10.63
CA PHE A 852 18.51 7.88 -11.97
C PHE A 852 18.24 9.27 -12.57
N ASP A 853 18.29 9.38 -13.90
CA ASP A 853 17.84 10.53 -14.67
C ASP A 853 16.75 10.03 -15.64
N VAL A 854 15.50 10.09 -15.18
CA VAL A 854 14.33 9.55 -15.89
C VAL A 854 14.19 10.11 -17.31
N GLY A 855 14.58 11.37 -17.53
CA GLY A 855 14.55 12.04 -18.83
C GLY A 855 15.69 11.66 -19.78
N LYS A 856 16.78 11.04 -19.28
CA LYS A 856 17.93 10.59 -20.10
C LYS A 856 18.12 9.07 -20.13
N GLY A 857 17.39 8.30 -19.31
CA GLY A 857 17.62 6.86 -19.16
C GLY A 857 19.01 6.53 -18.62
N VAL A 858 19.60 7.42 -17.80
CA VAL A 858 20.94 7.25 -17.23
C VAL A 858 20.84 6.92 -15.74
N PHE A 859 21.31 5.74 -15.37
CA PHE A 859 21.49 5.31 -13.99
C PHE A 859 22.95 5.49 -13.57
N LYS A 860 23.16 5.94 -12.34
CA LYS A 860 24.46 6.05 -11.69
C LYS A 860 24.39 5.50 -10.27
N MET A 861 25.40 4.74 -9.88
CA MET A 861 25.54 4.19 -8.54
C MET A 861 27.00 4.32 -8.08
N VAL A 862 27.19 4.60 -6.80
CA VAL A 862 28.49 4.51 -6.11
C VAL A 862 28.34 3.58 -4.92
N VAL A 863 29.15 2.52 -4.88
CA VAL A 863 29.29 1.64 -3.72
C VAL A 863 30.57 2.01 -2.98
N SER A 864 30.47 2.23 -1.68
CA SER A 864 31.61 2.14 -0.76
C SER A 864 31.68 0.73 -0.21
N VAL A 865 32.85 0.09 -0.26
CA VAL A 865 33.07 -1.28 0.23
C VAL A 865 34.35 -1.37 1.08
N GLY A 866 34.26 -2.02 2.24
CA GLY A 866 35.37 -2.29 3.17
C GLY A 866 35.55 -3.80 3.41
N TRP A 867 36.62 -4.19 4.11
CA TRP A 867 36.91 -5.60 4.39
C TRP A 867 35.80 -6.31 5.16
N GLU A 868 35.10 -5.57 6.00
CA GLU A 868 33.96 -6.02 6.79
C GLU A 868 32.75 -6.37 5.91
N ASP A 869 32.72 -5.92 4.65
CA ASP A 869 31.67 -6.18 3.65
C ASP A 869 31.94 -7.46 2.83
N ARG A 870 32.94 -8.27 3.20
CA ARG A 870 33.23 -9.54 2.54
C ARG A 870 32.08 -10.53 2.74
N VAL A 871 31.49 -10.99 1.63
CA VAL A 871 30.50 -12.08 1.61
C VAL A 871 31.11 -13.32 2.27
N ARG A 872 30.38 -13.93 3.21
CA ARG A 872 30.89 -15.01 4.08
C ARG A 872 30.50 -16.42 3.63
N VAL A 873 29.59 -16.52 2.66
CA VAL A 873 29.00 -17.77 2.15
C VAL A 873 29.02 -17.70 0.62
N GLU A 874 29.55 -18.74 -0.02
CA GLU A 874 29.29 -19.02 -1.44
C GLU A 874 28.06 -19.95 -1.49
N GLU A 875 27.04 -19.61 -2.28
CA GLU A 875 25.84 -20.46 -2.38
C GLU A 875 26.19 -21.76 -3.11
N GLU A 876 25.99 -22.90 -2.44
CA GLU A 876 25.94 -24.22 -3.11
C GLU A 876 24.56 -24.38 -3.75
N VAL A 877 24.53 -24.47 -5.08
CA VAL A 877 23.33 -24.79 -5.85
C VAL A 877 23.42 -26.25 -6.30
N GLU A 878 22.41 -27.06 -6.00
CA GLU A 878 22.25 -28.37 -6.62
C GLU A 878 21.70 -28.18 -8.04
N GLY A 879 22.41 -28.69 -9.05
CA GLY A 879 21.96 -28.68 -10.43
C GLY A 879 21.12 -29.91 -10.74
N ASP A 880 20.07 -29.76 -11.55
CA ASP A 880 19.17 -30.85 -11.96
C ASP A 880 19.94 -31.99 -12.64
N ALA A 881 20.11 -33.10 -11.93
CA ALA A 881 20.89 -34.24 -12.37
C ALA A 881 19.98 -35.34 -12.96
N GLN A 882 19.86 -35.39 -14.27
CA GLN A 882 19.43 -36.62 -14.96
C GLN A 882 20.59 -37.63 -14.95
N GLU A 883 20.30 -38.93 -14.87
CA GLU A 883 21.31 -39.96 -14.54
C GLU A 883 22.45 -40.09 -15.56
N SER A 884 23.62 -39.50 -15.28
CA SER A 884 24.93 -40.17 -15.21
C SER A 884 26.10 -39.17 -15.16
N GLN A 885 27.14 -39.51 -14.38
CA GLN A 885 28.38 -38.72 -14.18
C GLN A 885 28.17 -37.31 -13.60
N SER A 886 28.37 -37.16 -12.30
CA SER A 886 28.23 -35.87 -11.60
C SER A 886 29.17 -34.79 -12.16
N PRO A 887 28.66 -33.65 -12.66
CA PRO A 887 29.50 -32.51 -12.98
C PRO A 887 30.05 -31.86 -11.69
N PRO A 888 31.15 -31.10 -11.77
CA PRO A 888 31.66 -30.37 -10.61
C PRO A 888 30.64 -29.32 -10.14
N LYS A 889 30.34 -29.28 -8.84
CA LYS A 889 29.47 -28.26 -8.22
C LYS A 889 29.96 -26.84 -8.59
N GLU A 890 29.19 -26.12 -9.39
CA GLU A 890 29.56 -24.76 -9.82
C GLU A 890 29.27 -23.75 -8.70
N ARG A 891 30.31 -23.06 -8.23
CA ARG A 891 30.22 -22.12 -7.10
C ARG A 891 29.68 -20.78 -7.56
N VAL A 892 28.48 -20.39 -7.08
CA VAL A 892 27.88 -19.11 -7.44
C VAL A 892 28.51 -17.99 -6.61
N LYS A 893 29.47 -17.27 -7.19
CA LYS A 893 30.03 -16.05 -6.59
C LYS A 893 28.93 -14.99 -6.47
N LEU A 894 28.54 -14.64 -5.25
CA LEU A 894 27.55 -13.58 -5.01
C LEU A 894 28.12 -12.20 -5.36
N GLY A 895 27.25 -11.31 -5.86
CA GLY A 895 27.58 -9.95 -6.27
C GLY A 895 26.52 -8.93 -5.85
N THR A 896 26.72 -7.69 -6.25
CA THR A 896 25.70 -6.62 -6.15
C THR A 896 24.73 -6.76 -7.31
N GLU A 897 23.44 -6.82 -7.00
CA GLU A 897 22.35 -7.02 -7.95
C GLU A 897 21.62 -5.69 -8.16
N VAL A 898 21.56 -5.21 -9.40
CA VAL A 898 20.87 -3.99 -9.80
C VAL A 898 19.74 -4.33 -10.76
N TYR A 899 18.53 -3.91 -10.45
CA TYR A 899 17.39 -4.04 -11.33
C TYR A 899 17.46 -3.01 -12.47
N ILE A 900 17.22 -3.46 -13.70
CA ILE A 900 17.26 -2.65 -14.93
C ILE A 900 15.89 -2.77 -15.64
N PRO A 901 15.04 -1.73 -15.61
CA PRO A 901 13.66 -1.80 -16.12
C PRO A 901 13.57 -1.83 -17.64
N LEU A 902 12.82 -2.79 -18.18
CA LEU A 902 12.50 -2.85 -19.61
C LEU A 902 11.90 -1.53 -20.12
N VAL A 903 11.04 -0.90 -19.31
CA VAL A 903 10.36 0.38 -19.55
C VAL A 903 11.29 1.52 -19.98
N HIS A 904 12.57 1.50 -19.59
CA HIS A 904 13.59 2.49 -20.00
C HIS A 904 14.69 1.94 -20.91
N TYR A 905 14.93 0.63 -20.85
CA TYR A 905 16.10 -0.02 -21.44
C TYR A 905 15.79 -0.99 -22.58
N ALA A 906 14.52 -1.16 -22.98
CA ALA A 906 14.07 -2.11 -24.00
C ALA A 906 14.90 -2.09 -25.29
N HIS A 907 15.27 -3.29 -25.75
CA HIS A 907 15.95 -3.48 -27.03
C HIS A 907 15.03 -3.12 -28.21
N ALA A 908 15.61 -2.67 -29.32
CA ALA A 908 14.87 -2.09 -30.45
C ALA A 908 13.80 -3.03 -31.04
N MET A 909 14.06 -4.35 -31.03
CA MET A 909 13.13 -5.38 -31.53
C MET A 909 11.74 -5.36 -30.84
N LEU A 910 11.67 -4.91 -29.58
CA LEU A 910 10.42 -4.80 -28.81
C LEU A 910 9.64 -3.50 -29.09
N LEU A 911 10.23 -2.56 -29.84
CA LEU A 911 9.64 -1.25 -30.13
C LEU A 911 9.06 -1.17 -31.54
N GLU A 912 9.64 -1.95 -32.48
CA GLU A 912 9.31 -1.92 -33.91
C GLU A 912 8.14 -2.86 -34.27
N GLY A 913 7.51 -3.51 -33.29
CA GLY A 913 6.42 -4.47 -33.51
C GLY A 913 6.85 -5.79 -34.14
N GLY A 914 8.17 -6.02 -34.28
CA GLY A 914 8.75 -7.23 -34.89
C GLY A 914 8.78 -8.47 -34.00
N TYR A 915 8.32 -8.39 -32.74
CA TYR A 915 8.30 -9.52 -31.82
C TYR A 915 7.27 -10.57 -32.25
N ARG A 916 7.72 -11.56 -33.02
CA ARG A 916 6.98 -12.79 -33.27
C ARG A 916 7.23 -13.77 -32.14
N GLY A 917 6.26 -13.94 -31.26
CA GLY A 917 6.26 -15.00 -30.25
C GLY A 917 6.05 -16.36 -30.92
N GLU A 918 7.14 -17.06 -31.26
CA GLU A 918 7.10 -18.45 -31.72
C GLU A 918 7.84 -19.35 -30.73
N GLY A 919 7.13 -20.36 -30.21
CA GLY A 919 7.72 -21.39 -29.36
C GLY A 919 8.75 -22.20 -30.16
N ARG A 920 10.02 -22.13 -29.75
CA ARG A 920 11.12 -22.76 -30.49
C ARG A 920 11.32 -24.20 -30.03
N GLU A 921 11.07 -25.16 -30.93
CA GLU A 921 11.44 -26.55 -30.73
C GLU A 921 12.96 -26.67 -30.47
N VAL A 922 13.33 -27.54 -29.52
CA VAL A 922 14.74 -27.76 -29.14
C VAL A 922 15.42 -28.65 -30.18
N GLU A 923 16.02 -28.04 -31.20
CA GLU A 923 17.10 -28.68 -31.94
C GLU A 923 18.05 -27.69 -32.64
N LYS A 924 19.32 -28.12 -32.77
CA LYS A 924 20.38 -27.55 -33.64
C LYS A 924 20.85 -26.11 -33.35
N VAL A 925 21.66 -25.96 -32.29
CA VAL A 925 22.82 -25.05 -32.32
C VAL A 925 24.10 -25.81 -31.91
N VAL A 926 24.70 -26.48 -32.90
CA VAL A 926 26.10 -26.96 -32.83
C VAL A 926 26.75 -26.60 -34.18
N ARG A 927 27.98 -26.07 -34.12
CA ARG A 927 28.77 -25.44 -35.21
C ARG A 927 28.32 -24.03 -35.63
N ALA A 928 28.93 -23.01 -35.00
CA ALA A 928 29.09 -21.67 -35.56
C ALA A 928 30.35 -20.95 -35.01
N SER A 929 31.47 -21.66 -34.85
CA SER A 929 32.74 -21.08 -34.38
C SER A 929 33.93 -21.75 -35.10
N GLY A 930 34.61 -21.00 -35.98
CA GLY A 930 35.77 -21.50 -36.71
C GLY A 930 36.41 -20.44 -37.62
N GLY A 931 37.73 -20.27 -37.49
CA GLY A 931 38.56 -19.31 -38.25
C GLY A 931 39.11 -18.17 -37.38
N GLY A 932 40.42 -17.95 -37.24
CA GLY A 932 41.60 -18.75 -37.62
C GLY A 932 42.44 -19.15 -36.39
N VAL A 933 43.71 -19.58 -36.48
CA VAL A 933 44.71 -19.35 -37.55
C VAL A 933 45.73 -20.50 -37.62
N GLY A 934 46.10 -20.93 -38.83
CA GLY A 934 47.44 -21.40 -39.21
C GLY A 934 47.87 -22.84 -38.88
N GLY A 935 48.56 -23.49 -39.85
CA GLY A 935 49.34 -24.71 -39.62
C GLY A 935 49.22 -25.77 -40.73
N ALA A 936 50.33 -26.02 -41.42
CA ALA A 936 50.58 -27.22 -42.24
C ALA A 936 51.20 -28.33 -41.32
N SER A 937 51.25 -29.64 -41.64
CA SER A 937 50.83 -30.44 -42.82
C SER A 937 50.85 -31.95 -42.48
N GLU A 938 50.41 -32.77 -43.44
CA GLU A 938 50.97 -34.11 -43.79
C GLU A 938 50.57 -35.40 -43.02
N LEU A 939 50.51 -36.50 -43.81
CA LEU A 939 50.41 -37.94 -43.49
C LEU A 939 49.06 -38.43 -42.90
N GLU A 940 48.29 -39.33 -43.54
CA GLU A 940 48.53 -40.77 -43.89
C GLU A 940 48.38 -41.73 -42.68
N ASP A 941 47.82 -42.94 -42.77
CA ASP A 941 46.85 -43.58 -43.71
C ASP A 941 46.39 -44.93 -43.08
N GLN A 942 45.39 -45.64 -43.67
CA GLN A 942 45.08 -47.08 -43.49
C GLN A 942 44.55 -47.56 -42.09
N ASP A 943 43.42 -48.29 -41.97
CA ASP A 943 43.13 -49.72 -42.29
C ASP A 943 43.69 -50.74 -41.25
N GLN A 944 43.07 -51.89 -40.90
CA GLN A 944 41.75 -52.52 -41.14
C GLN A 944 41.58 -53.71 -40.13
N TYR A 945 40.40 -54.37 -40.04
CA TYR A 945 40.20 -55.77 -39.56
C TYR A 945 40.47 -56.14 -38.05
N LYS A 946 39.89 -57.20 -37.42
CA LYS A 946 38.67 -58.04 -37.67
C LYS A 946 38.25 -58.90 -36.43
N ASP A 947 36.99 -59.34 -36.43
CA ASP A 947 36.34 -60.59 -35.94
C ASP A 947 36.87 -61.48 -34.77
N ASP A 948 35.90 -62.15 -34.10
CA ASP A 948 35.94 -63.52 -33.53
C ASP A 948 36.73 -63.85 -32.23
N GLU A 949 36.32 -64.78 -31.33
CA GLU A 949 35.02 -65.46 -31.05
C GLU A 949 35.08 -66.13 -29.63
N LEU A 950 33.95 -66.70 -29.15
CA LEU A 950 33.79 -67.67 -28.04
C LEU A 950 34.14 -67.26 -26.58
N SER A 951 33.54 -67.82 -25.51
CA SER A 951 32.21 -68.46 -25.34
C SER A 951 31.90 -68.78 -23.86
N ARG A 952 30.59 -68.97 -23.53
CA ARG A 952 30.03 -69.85 -22.46
C ARG A 952 30.30 -69.48 -20.98
N SER A 953 29.41 -69.75 -20.00
CA SER A 953 28.01 -70.24 -20.04
C SER A 953 27.30 -70.18 -18.66
N LEU A 954 25.98 -69.96 -18.66
CA LEU A 954 24.94 -70.59 -17.78
C LEU A 954 25.08 -70.46 -16.23
N SER A 955 24.19 -69.74 -15.51
CA SER A 955 22.85 -70.15 -14.99
C SER A 955 22.88 -71.06 -13.73
N LEU A 956 21.97 -71.07 -12.74
CA LEU A 956 20.64 -70.44 -12.52
C LEU A 956 20.24 -70.55 -11.01
N SER A 957 19.23 -69.79 -10.53
CA SER A 957 18.36 -70.09 -9.34
C SER A 957 19.00 -70.04 -7.91
N MET A 958 18.29 -69.98 -6.76
CA MET A 958 16.96 -69.45 -6.39
C MET A 958 16.84 -69.20 -4.86
N LEU A 959 15.97 -68.25 -4.47
CA LEU A 959 15.17 -68.11 -3.23
C LEU A 959 15.56 -68.76 -1.85
N SER A 960 15.62 -67.88 -0.83
CA SER A 960 14.88 -67.92 0.48
C SER A 960 15.52 -68.33 1.83
N ALA A 961 15.24 -67.47 2.83
CA ALA A 961 14.87 -67.75 4.25
C ALA A 961 15.89 -68.05 5.39
N SER A 962 15.77 -67.22 6.45
CA SER A 962 15.71 -67.56 7.90
C SER A 962 16.95 -67.65 8.84
N THR A 963 17.09 -66.59 9.67
CA THR A 963 17.14 -66.54 11.16
C THR A 963 18.34 -66.98 12.04
N ALA A 964 18.57 -66.16 13.09
CA ALA A 964 19.25 -66.40 14.39
C ALA A 964 20.81 -66.49 14.37
N VAL A 965 21.59 -66.28 15.46
CA VAL A 965 21.43 -66.54 16.92
C VAL A 965 22.30 -65.56 17.79
N GLU A 966 21.79 -65.09 18.96
CA GLU A 966 22.40 -64.67 20.27
C GLU A 966 23.74 -63.85 20.38
N GLU A 967 24.23 -63.36 21.54
CA GLU A 967 23.71 -62.71 22.79
C GLU A 967 24.90 -62.40 23.75
N ARG A 968 24.82 -61.40 24.67
CA ARG A 968 25.37 -61.36 26.07
C ARG A 968 25.42 -59.91 26.65
N ILE A 969 25.56 -59.66 27.98
CA ILE A 969 24.70 -60.00 29.14
C ILE A 969 25.14 -59.19 30.40
N GLY A 970 24.19 -58.86 31.30
CA GLY A 970 24.41 -58.35 32.69
C GLY A 970 24.21 -56.83 32.86
N GLY A 971 23.39 -56.30 33.79
CA GLY A 971 22.57 -56.90 34.88
C GLY A 971 23.22 -56.76 36.27
N SER A 972 22.53 -56.40 37.37
CA SER A 972 21.10 -56.10 37.65
C SER A 972 21.00 -54.81 38.52
N SER A 973 20.09 -54.43 39.43
CA SER A 973 19.00 -55.03 40.26
C SER A 973 18.10 -53.87 40.80
N THR A 974 16.87 -53.98 41.34
CA THR A 974 15.78 -54.99 41.42
C THR A 974 14.52 -54.34 42.06
N GLU A 975 13.32 -54.62 41.54
CA GLU A 975 11.99 -54.65 42.22
C GLU A 975 11.38 -53.39 42.89
N GLN A 976 10.06 -53.16 42.98
CA GLN A 976 8.76 -53.51 42.33
C GLN A 976 7.71 -52.54 43.00
N LYS A 977 6.45 -52.27 42.63
CA LYS A 977 5.38 -52.72 41.68
C LYS A 977 4.30 -51.57 41.65
N ASP A 978 3.15 -51.52 40.95
CA ASP A 978 2.38 -52.35 39.98
C ASP A 978 1.35 -51.43 39.24
N ALA A 979 0.42 -52.02 38.47
CA ALA A 979 -0.89 -51.50 38.00
C ALA A 979 -0.95 -50.58 36.74
N SER A 980 -1.88 -50.90 35.83
CA SER A 980 -2.16 -50.21 34.55
C SER A 980 -3.67 -50.30 34.20
N PRO A 981 -4.18 -49.46 33.29
CA PRO A 981 -4.62 -49.97 31.97
C PRO A 981 -4.30 -48.99 30.80
N MET A 982 -3.68 -49.42 29.70
CA MET A 982 -4.18 -50.16 28.50
C MET A 982 -4.87 -49.28 27.41
N PRO A 983 -4.73 -49.60 26.10
CA PRO A 983 -4.69 -48.57 25.05
C PRO A 983 -5.66 -48.74 23.86
N THR A 984 -5.62 -47.77 22.92
CA THR A 984 -6.30 -47.77 21.61
C THR A 984 -5.33 -47.33 20.48
N PRO A 985 -5.64 -47.56 19.18
CA PRO A 985 -4.69 -48.26 18.30
C PRO A 985 -3.70 -47.40 17.51
N ILE A 986 -2.58 -48.04 17.15
CA ILE A 986 -1.54 -47.49 16.26
C ILE A 986 -1.98 -47.65 14.81
N ILE A 987 -1.94 -46.54 14.06
CA ILE A 987 -1.97 -46.52 12.59
C ILE A 987 -0.51 -46.50 12.11
N PRO A 988 -0.09 -47.35 11.14
CA PRO A 988 1.26 -47.30 10.61
C PRO A 988 1.49 -45.97 9.87
N PRO A 989 2.68 -45.34 9.97
CA PRO A 989 2.96 -44.09 9.28
C PRO A 989 2.87 -44.30 7.77
N ALA A 990 2.17 -43.39 7.08
CA ALA A 990 2.24 -43.31 5.63
C ALA A 990 3.69 -43.03 5.21
N ALA A 991 4.14 -43.63 4.10
CA ALA A 991 5.46 -43.36 3.57
C ALA A 991 5.61 -41.86 3.27
N ALA A 992 6.73 -41.26 3.69
CA ALA A 992 7.00 -39.87 3.40
C ALA A 992 6.97 -39.64 1.87
N PRO A 993 6.30 -38.59 1.36
CA PRO A 993 6.36 -38.27 -0.05
C PRO A 993 7.81 -37.97 -0.44
N ALA A 994 8.21 -38.39 -1.64
CA ALA A 994 9.51 -38.04 -2.19
C ALA A 994 9.68 -36.51 -2.27
N PRO A 995 10.90 -35.97 -2.12
CA PRO A 995 11.12 -34.54 -2.26
C PRO A 995 10.69 -34.06 -3.65
N ILE A 996 9.69 -33.19 -3.67
CA ILE A 996 9.23 -32.50 -4.88
C ILE A 996 10.30 -31.45 -5.22
N PRO A 997 10.72 -31.31 -6.50
CA PRO A 997 11.74 -30.34 -6.89
C PRO A 997 11.34 -28.91 -6.54
N THR A 998 12.35 -28.04 -6.38
CA THR A 998 12.18 -26.61 -6.10
C THR A 998 11.28 -25.94 -7.15
N PRO A 999 10.43 -24.97 -6.76
CA PRO A 999 9.40 -24.44 -7.65
C PRO A 999 10.00 -23.76 -8.88
N THR A 1000 9.65 -24.29 -10.06
CA THR A 1000 9.96 -23.69 -11.35
C THR A 1000 9.38 -22.27 -11.40
N PRO A 1001 10.13 -21.24 -11.83
CA PRO A 1001 9.61 -19.87 -11.91
C PRO A 1001 8.38 -19.80 -12.84
N ALA A 1002 7.36 -19.04 -12.42
CA ALA A 1002 6.08 -18.94 -13.12
C ALA A 1002 6.24 -18.63 -14.64
N PRO A 1003 5.47 -19.28 -15.53
CA PRO A 1003 5.72 -19.29 -16.98
C PRO A 1003 5.52 -17.94 -17.70
N LEU A 1004 4.97 -16.94 -17.02
CA LEU A 1004 4.83 -15.56 -17.53
C LEU A 1004 6.03 -14.65 -17.17
N LEU A 1005 7.02 -15.15 -16.43
CA LEU A 1005 8.19 -14.36 -16.06
C LEU A 1005 9.12 -14.11 -17.25
N ILE A 1006 9.57 -12.87 -17.39
CA ILE A 1006 10.49 -12.40 -18.43
C ILE A 1006 11.93 -12.87 -18.12
N ARG A 1007 12.15 -14.19 -18.13
CA ARG A 1007 13.45 -14.84 -17.94
C ARG A 1007 13.95 -15.45 -19.25
N ASP A 1008 15.27 -15.42 -19.41
CA ASP A 1008 16.06 -16.14 -20.42
C ASP A 1008 15.71 -15.91 -21.91
N THR A 1009 14.80 -14.99 -22.22
CA THR A 1009 14.73 -14.33 -23.53
C THR A 1009 16.01 -13.51 -23.75
N PRO A 1010 16.81 -13.80 -24.80
CA PRO A 1010 17.94 -12.95 -25.15
C PRO A 1010 17.47 -11.57 -25.65
N ASP A 1011 18.36 -10.58 -25.57
CA ASP A 1011 18.16 -9.24 -26.13
C ASP A 1011 16.88 -8.51 -25.68
N LEU A 1012 16.51 -8.64 -24.40
CA LEU A 1012 15.44 -7.84 -23.77
C LEU A 1012 15.82 -6.36 -23.60
N ILE A 1013 17.04 -6.09 -23.15
CA ILE A 1013 17.52 -4.73 -22.82
C ILE A 1013 18.83 -4.37 -23.54
N ASP A 1014 18.88 -3.15 -24.07
CA ASP A 1014 19.97 -2.59 -24.87
C ASP A 1014 20.90 -1.70 -24.03
N LEU A 1015 21.84 -2.31 -23.30
CA LEU A 1015 22.60 -1.62 -22.25
C LEU A 1015 24.06 -1.30 -22.63
N GLU A 1016 24.47 -0.05 -22.41
CA GLU A 1016 25.87 0.36 -22.24
C GLU A 1016 26.15 0.51 -20.74
N VAL A 1017 27.08 -0.29 -20.22
CA VAL A 1017 27.50 -0.27 -18.81
C VAL A 1017 28.97 0.14 -18.73
N LYS A 1018 29.29 1.02 -17.79
CA LYS A 1018 30.65 1.40 -17.41
C LYS A 1018 30.80 1.19 -15.90
N VAL A 1019 31.88 0.54 -15.50
CA VAL A 1019 32.24 0.35 -14.09
C VAL A 1019 33.67 0.84 -13.86
N SER A 1020 33.97 1.39 -12.69
CA SER A 1020 35.33 1.84 -12.35
C SER A 1020 36.27 0.70 -11.96
N GLY A 1021 35.75 -0.52 -11.82
CA GLY A 1021 36.51 -1.71 -11.46
C GLY A 1021 35.60 -2.95 -11.37
N GLY A 1022 36.23 -4.12 -11.31
CA GLY A 1022 35.53 -5.40 -11.28
C GLY A 1022 34.95 -5.84 -12.63
N THR A 1023 34.03 -6.80 -12.59
CA THR A 1023 33.34 -7.39 -13.75
C THR A 1023 31.84 -7.40 -13.52
N TYR A 1024 31.05 -7.42 -14.60
CA TYR A 1024 29.59 -7.48 -14.52
C TYR A 1024 29.01 -8.46 -15.55
N ALA A 1025 27.78 -8.90 -15.30
CA ALA A 1025 26.95 -9.65 -16.23
C ALA A 1025 25.52 -9.08 -16.22
N VAL A 1026 24.77 -9.30 -17.30
CA VAL A 1026 23.35 -8.95 -17.41
C VAL A 1026 22.55 -10.24 -17.63
N ARG A 1027 21.49 -10.43 -16.85
CA ARG A 1027 20.62 -11.61 -16.83
C ARG A 1027 19.17 -11.11 -16.80
N GLY A 1028 18.48 -11.15 -17.94
CA GLY A 1028 17.16 -10.51 -18.09
C GLY A 1028 17.18 -9.04 -17.64
N GLN A 1029 16.30 -8.68 -16.72
CA GLN A 1029 16.23 -7.34 -16.10
C GLN A 1029 17.14 -7.15 -14.86
N THR A 1030 18.19 -7.95 -14.68
CA THR A 1030 19.16 -7.81 -13.58
C THR A 1030 20.60 -7.70 -14.08
N LEU A 1031 21.29 -6.64 -13.66
CA LEU A 1031 22.74 -6.48 -13.78
C LEU A 1031 23.39 -6.95 -12.49
N VAL A 1032 24.29 -7.93 -12.57
CA VAL A 1032 25.10 -8.41 -11.42
C VAL A 1032 26.52 -7.88 -11.56
N TRP A 1033 27.06 -7.25 -10.52
CA TRP A 1033 28.37 -6.61 -10.49
C TRP A 1033 29.22 -7.15 -9.35
N TRP A 1034 30.44 -7.58 -9.69
CA TRP A 1034 31.45 -8.10 -8.76
C TRP A 1034 32.69 -7.22 -8.79
N TYR A 1035 33.22 -6.86 -7.62
CA TYR A 1035 34.40 -6.01 -7.47
C TYR A 1035 35.17 -6.42 -6.21
N ASP A 1036 36.44 -6.04 -6.12
CA ASP A 1036 37.32 -6.53 -5.07
C ASP A 1036 37.01 -5.86 -3.73
N VAL A 1037 36.66 -6.70 -2.75
CA VAL A 1037 36.51 -6.30 -1.34
C VAL A 1037 37.91 -6.17 -0.72
N PRO A 1038 38.24 -5.04 -0.05
CA PRO A 1038 39.53 -4.80 0.59
C PRO A 1038 39.94 -5.89 1.62
N GLN A 1039 41.24 -6.04 1.87
CA GLN A 1039 41.75 -6.89 2.96
C GLN A 1039 41.55 -6.21 4.33
N GLU A 1040 41.64 -6.99 5.40
CA GLU A 1040 41.57 -6.47 6.77
C GLU A 1040 42.61 -5.35 6.99
N GLU A 1041 42.27 -4.36 7.79
CA GLU A 1041 42.99 -3.08 7.95
C GLU A 1041 43.04 -2.14 6.72
N GLU A 1042 42.71 -2.58 5.49
CA GLU A 1042 42.58 -1.67 4.34
C GLU A 1042 41.37 -0.73 4.49
N GLY A 1043 41.56 0.54 4.10
CA GLY A 1043 40.48 1.54 4.07
C GLY A 1043 39.39 1.25 3.03
N ARG A 1044 38.15 1.68 3.33
CA ARG A 1044 37.00 1.50 2.43
C ARG A 1044 37.27 2.12 1.05
N ARG A 1045 37.05 1.31 0.00
CA ARG A 1045 37.23 1.67 -1.41
C ARG A 1045 35.88 2.07 -2.02
N GLU A 1046 35.87 3.04 -2.93
CA GLU A 1046 34.67 3.37 -3.71
C GLU A 1046 34.78 2.80 -5.12
N TYR A 1047 33.68 2.21 -5.60
CA TYR A 1047 33.49 1.82 -7.00
C TYR A 1047 32.27 2.53 -7.58
N THR A 1048 32.32 2.90 -8.86
CA THR A 1048 31.21 3.56 -9.56
C THR A 1048 30.67 2.69 -10.71
N LEU A 1049 29.38 2.79 -10.97
CA LEU A 1049 28.67 2.18 -12.09
C LEU A 1049 27.82 3.25 -12.77
N GLU A 1050 27.88 3.31 -14.11
CA GLU A 1050 26.99 4.07 -14.98
C GLU A 1050 26.34 3.12 -15.98
N ALA A 1051 25.02 3.17 -16.11
CA ALA A 1051 24.26 2.37 -17.07
C ALA A 1051 23.29 3.24 -17.87
N LYS A 1052 23.32 3.13 -19.20
CA LYS A 1052 22.45 3.88 -20.12
C LYS A 1052 22.06 3.02 -21.33
N ARG A 1053 20.92 3.32 -21.94
CA ARG A 1053 20.48 2.61 -23.16
C ARG A 1053 21.37 2.99 -24.36
N ARG A 1054 21.79 2.04 -25.21
CA ARG A 1054 22.71 2.33 -26.35
C ARG A 1054 22.03 3.20 -27.40
N GLY A 1055 20.81 2.82 -27.80
CA GLY A 1055 19.96 3.60 -28.70
C GLY A 1055 19.39 4.90 -28.10
N GLY A 1056 19.95 5.42 -27.01
CA GLY A 1056 19.46 6.60 -26.31
C GLY A 1056 18.18 6.36 -25.49
N ALA A 1057 17.76 7.39 -24.76
CA ALA A 1057 16.54 7.37 -23.97
C ALA A 1057 15.31 7.07 -24.83
N LEU A 1058 14.41 6.21 -24.33
CA LEU A 1058 13.11 6.00 -24.95
C LEU A 1058 12.28 7.30 -24.83
N GLY A 1059 11.67 7.71 -25.95
CA GLY A 1059 10.70 8.79 -25.94
C GLY A 1059 9.44 8.40 -25.18
N VAL A 1060 8.71 9.38 -24.66
CA VAL A 1060 7.34 9.15 -24.18
C VAL A 1060 6.52 8.63 -25.37
N PRO A 1061 5.80 7.50 -25.25
CA PRO A 1061 4.98 6.98 -26.35
C PRO A 1061 4.00 8.05 -26.86
N PRO A 1062 3.98 8.36 -28.17
CA PRO A 1062 3.07 9.36 -28.70
C PRO A 1062 1.64 8.81 -28.66
N THR A 1063 0.75 9.50 -27.98
CA THR A 1063 -0.67 9.14 -27.93
C THR A 1063 -1.26 9.28 -29.32
N LYS A 1064 -1.59 8.13 -29.94
CA LYS A 1064 -2.19 8.11 -31.28
C LYS A 1064 -3.58 8.77 -31.22
N ARG A 1065 -3.84 9.65 -32.20
CA ARG A 1065 -5.22 10.02 -32.53
C ARG A 1065 -5.93 8.79 -33.10
N MET A 1066 -6.89 8.24 -32.37
CA MET A 1066 -8.02 7.56 -33.00
C MET A 1066 -8.90 8.68 -33.60
N GLY A 1067 -9.21 8.60 -34.90
CA GLY A 1067 -10.05 9.59 -35.58
C GLY A 1067 -9.32 10.56 -36.52
N GLU A 1068 -8.66 10.05 -37.57
CA GLU A 1068 -8.48 10.74 -38.85
C GLU A 1068 -8.13 9.69 -39.93
N GLY A 1069 -8.95 9.59 -40.98
CA GLY A 1069 -8.84 8.53 -42.00
C GLY A 1069 -7.66 8.71 -42.96
N VAL A 1070 -7.25 7.62 -43.62
CA VAL A 1070 -6.10 7.61 -44.55
C VAL A 1070 -6.38 8.50 -45.79
N GLY A 1071 -5.63 9.59 -45.95
CA GLY A 1071 -5.76 10.45 -47.13
C GLY A 1071 -4.69 11.54 -47.34
N GLY A 1072 -3.75 11.29 -48.26
CA GLY A 1072 -3.18 12.38 -49.09
C GLY A 1072 -1.82 13.01 -48.73
N VAL A 1073 -0.77 12.51 -49.38
CA VAL A 1073 0.29 13.29 -50.09
C VAL A 1073 0.96 14.53 -49.41
N LYS A 1074 2.26 14.37 -49.11
CA LYS A 1074 3.37 15.37 -49.16
C LYS A 1074 3.08 16.84 -48.75
N VAL A 1075 3.60 17.25 -47.59
CA VAL A 1075 3.96 18.66 -47.31
C VAL A 1075 5.38 18.72 -46.75
N ASN A 1076 6.33 19.31 -47.48
CA ASN A 1076 7.75 19.39 -47.08
C ASN A 1076 8.31 20.83 -47.00
N GLU A 1077 7.48 21.85 -47.22
CA GLU A 1077 7.92 23.26 -47.27
C GLU A 1077 7.77 24.00 -45.92
N GLY A 1078 6.78 23.61 -45.11
CA GLY A 1078 6.49 24.26 -43.81
C GLY A 1078 7.63 24.21 -42.78
N ARG A 1079 8.61 23.30 -42.95
CA ARG A 1079 9.79 23.20 -42.08
C ARG A 1079 10.80 24.34 -42.24
N ARG A 1080 10.77 25.09 -43.36
CA ARG A 1080 11.71 26.19 -43.62
C ARG A 1080 11.23 27.50 -42.99
N ALA A 1081 10.01 27.92 -43.31
CA ALA A 1081 9.39 29.15 -42.79
C ALA A 1081 9.27 29.17 -41.26
N LYS A 1082 9.10 28.01 -40.61
CA LYS A 1082 9.11 27.93 -39.13
C LYS A 1082 10.49 28.26 -38.54
N LYS A 1083 11.57 27.82 -39.18
CA LYS A 1083 12.93 28.03 -38.68
C LYS A 1083 13.36 29.50 -38.79
N GLU A 1084 12.96 30.17 -39.87
CA GLU A 1084 13.23 31.59 -40.11
C GLU A 1084 12.51 32.48 -39.05
N ARG A 1085 11.25 32.15 -38.69
CA ARG A 1085 10.54 32.82 -37.58
C ARG A 1085 11.18 32.61 -36.20
N GLU A 1086 11.63 31.39 -35.89
CA GLU A 1086 12.31 31.07 -34.63
C GLU A 1086 13.69 31.75 -34.49
N GLU A 1087 14.23 32.31 -35.59
CA GLU A 1087 15.48 33.06 -35.63
C GLU A 1087 15.24 34.57 -35.48
N GLU A 1088 14.22 35.15 -36.13
CA GLU A 1088 13.76 36.53 -35.89
C GLU A 1088 13.36 36.78 -34.43
N GLU A 1089 12.62 35.86 -33.82
CA GLU A 1089 12.12 35.99 -32.44
C GLU A 1089 13.29 36.01 -31.43
N ARG A 1090 14.36 35.27 -31.72
CA ARG A 1090 15.60 35.24 -30.92
C ARG A 1090 16.50 36.47 -31.08
N GLU A 1091 16.46 37.17 -32.21
CA GLU A 1091 17.09 38.49 -32.31
C GLU A 1091 16.31 39.54 -31.52
N ARG A 1092 14.98 39.41 -31.45
CA ARG A 1092 14.11 40.33 -30.70
C ARG A 1092 14.32 40.26 -29.19
N GLU A 1093 14.49 39.06 -28.63
CA GLU A 1093 14.82 38.87 -27.20
C GLU A 1093 16.23 39.36 -26.80
N ARG A 1094 17.13 39.62 -27.77
CA ARG A 1094 18.50 40.08 -27.50
C ARG A 1094 18.65 41.59 -27.29
N ARG A 1095 17.60 42.39 -27.53
CA ARG A 1095 17.66 43.85 -27.30
C ARG A 1095 17.23 44.19 -25.87
N GLY A 1096 18.13 44.87 -25.15
CA GLY A 1096 17.97 45.15 -23.72
C GLY A 1096 16.86 46.15 -23.40
N TRP A 1097 16.21 45.93 -22.25
CA TRP A 1097 14.98 46.61 -21.79
C TRP A 1097 15.22 48.05 -21.27
N CYS A 1098 16.04 48.85 -21.97
CA CYS A 1098 16.52 50.16 -21.50
C CYS A 1098 16.41 51.31 -22.53
N GLU A 1099 16.23 51.04 -23.82
CA GLU A 1099 16.21 52.09 -24.86
C GLU A 1099 14.81 52.67 -25.13
N GLU A 1100 13.74 51.98 -24.72
CA GLU A 1100 12.35 52.30 -25.12
C GLU A 1100 11.66 53.38 -24.27
N PHE A 1101 12.33 53.93 -23.24
CA PHE A 1101 11.72 54.86 -22.26
C PHE A 1101 12.50 56.16 -21.97
N CYS A 1102 13.60 56.45 -22.69
CA CYS A 1102 14.50 57.58 -22.37
C CYS A 1102 14.61 58.67 -23.45
N CYS A 1103 13.47 59.24 -23.87
CA CYS A 1103 13.42 60.53 -24.58
C CYS A 1103 12.52 61.54 -23.82
N GLY A 1104 13.11 62.37 -22.96
CA GLY A 1104 12.34 63.38 -22.22
C GLY A 1104 13.07 64.00 -21.02
N SER A 1105 13.97 64.94 -21.30
CA SER A 1105 14.53 65.96 -20.40
C SER A 1105 14.10 66.02 -18.92
N PHE A 1106 14.67 65.18 -18.05
CA PHE A 1106 15.41 65.59 -16.83
C PHE A 1106 16.14 64.37 -16.24
N GLY A 1107 17.37 64.55 -15.77
CA GLY A 1107 18.29 63.43 -15.51
C GLY A 1107 17.97 62.62 -14.24
N CYS A 1108 17.90 61.30 -14.37
CA CYS A 1108 17.86 60.37 -13.24
C CYS A 1108 19.28 59.94 -12.85
N VAL A 1109 19.60 60.01 -11.55
CA VAL A 1109 20.88 59.53 -11.00
C VAL A 1109 20.63 58.19 -10.29
N VAL A 1110 21.17 57.10 -10.84
CA VAL A 1110 21.74 55.95 -10.11
C VAL A 1110 22.29 54.91 -11.10
N CYS A 1111 23.57 54.57 -10.92
CA CYS A 1111 24.07 53.20 -10.96
C CYS A 1111 24.41 52.82 -9.52
#